data_AF-A0AAV6JPV0-F1
#
_entry.id   AF-A0AAV6JPV0-F1
#
_cell.length_a   1.000
_cell.length_b   1.000
_cell.length_c   1.000
_cell.angle_alpha   90.00
_cell.angle_beta   90.00
_cell.angle_gamma   90.00
#
_symmetry.space_group_name_H-M   'P 1'
#
loop_
_entity.id
_entity.type
_entity.pdbx_description
1 polymer ?
#
loop_
_entity_poly.entity_id
_entity_poly.type
_entity_poly.pdbx_seq_one_letter_code
_entity_poly.pdbx_strand_id
1 'polypeptide(L)'
;MFAFLSLILLAHAISPASSQEKNIYLLAGQSNMSGRGGVTNGTWDGFVPPECGPNPSVLRLAANLTWVPAAEPLHKDIDVNVTTGVGPGMSFANALLDYDPGLGVVGLVPCAIGGTKISQWVRGSFLYDQLVRRADAAARGGGKIQAMLWYQGESDTVDEEDAESYKGRLEKFFEDLRSDLQSPSLPIIQVAIASPQGPFIEKVREAQLRLDLANVKCVDAKGLELGPDHLHLTTSAEVQLGKMLAGSFHQTRPRPLKNNAPSSYSLRGGKRKERTKAMFTFLSLILLAQAISPASSHGKNIFLLAGQSNMSGRGGMTNGTWDGVVPPECGPNPSILRLAANLTWVPAAEPLHRDIDVNVTVGVGPGMSFANSVLANDSSLGVVGLVPCAVGGTRGTKISQWVRGSFLYDQLVRRAGAAARGGGKIQAMLWYQGESDTVDEEDAESYKGRLEKFFEDLRSDLQSPSLSIIQVAIASAQGSFIEKVREAQLRLDLANVKCVDAKGLELEPDHLHLTTLAEVQLGEMLAVAHAQLVIPASPHPNSIFLLAGQSNMSGRGGVTMNNTWDGFVPPECRPNRNILRLTAALAWVPATEPLHKDLNAYATAGVGPGMSFANSVLARDSRLGVVGLVPCAVGGTAIGQWVRGSFLYGQLVRRVSAAVQGGGKIKGMLWYQGESDTGLQLEPDYVHLTTQAEVQLGKMLADSFLHTEPV
;
A
#
# COMPACT_ATOMS: atom_id res chain seq x y z
N MET A 1 -16.06 15.66 55.59
CA MET A 1 -15.05 16.08 54.59
C MET A 1 -13.64 15.54 54.91
N PHE A 2 -13.54 14.31 55.45
CA PHE A 2 -12.25 13.67 55.79
C PHE A 2 -12.16 12.19 55.40
N ALA A 3 -13.20 11.63 54.76
CA ALA A 3 -13.24 10.23 54.32
C ALA A 3 -13.00 10.04 52.80
N PHE A 4 -12.92 11.14 52.03
CA PHE A 4 -12.72 11.10 50.58
C PHE A 4 -11.26 11.29 50.13
N LEU A 5 -10.36 11.67 51.06
CA LEU A 5 -8.94 11.87 50.79
C LEU A 5 -8.09 10.61 51.00
N SER A 6 -8.62 9.59 51.67
CA SER A 6 -7.91 8.34 52.00
C SER A 6 -7.97 7.29 50.88
N LEU A 7 -8.89 7.42 49.91
CA LEU A 7 -8.98 6.51 48.77
C LEU A 7 -8.09 6.91 47.57
N ILE A 8 -7.58 8.15 47.54
CA ILE A 8 -6.67 8.63 46.46
C ILE A 8 -5.20 8.34 46.80
N LEU A 9 -4.88 8.05 48.07
CA LEU A 9 -3.52 7.74 48.54
C LEU A 9 -3.17 6.23 48.56
N LEU A 10 -4.12 5.34 48.23
CA LEU A 10 -3.86 3.91 48.05
C LEU A 10 -3.80 3.46 46.58
N ALA A 11 -4.04 4.37 45.62
CA ALA A 11 -3.87 4.11 44.19
C ALA A 11 -2.46 4.46 43.64
N HIS A 12 -1.55 4.96 44.51
CA HIS A 12 -0.19 5.37 44.13
C HIS A 12 0.93 4.48 44.71
N ALA A 13 0.59 3.27 45.17
CA ALA A 13 1.57 2.29 45.63
C ALA A 13 1.37 0.92 44.97
N ILE A 14 1.15 0.91 43.65
CA ILE A 14 1.69 -0.16 42.82
C ILE A 14 2.81 0.50 42.03
N SER A 15 4.02 0.48 42.59
CA SER A 15 5.20 0.66 41.76
C SER A 15 5.09 -0.35 40.62
N PRO A 16 5.17 0.07 39.33
CA PRO A 16 5.41 -0.90 38.28
C PRO A 16 6.66 -1.66 38.70
N ALA A 17 6.61 -3.01 38.66
CA ALA A 17 7.78 -3.85 38.86
C ALA A 17 8.95 -3.17 38.12
N SER A 18 10.02 -2.84 38.85
CA SER A 18 11.14 -2.06 38.32
C SER A 18 11.48 -2.59 36.93
N SER A 19 11.23 -1.80 35.89
CA SER A 19 11.50 -2.21 34.52
C SER A 19 13.01 -2.28 34.37
N GLN A 20 13.61 -3.41 34.71
CA GLN A 20 15.03 -3.64 34.44
C GLN A 20 15.23 -3.45 32.93
N GLU A 21 16.16 -2.56 32.58
CA GLU A 21 16.52 -2.25 31.21
C GLU A 21 16.96 -3.55 30.51
N LYS A 22 16.33 -3.90 29.39
CA LYS A 22 16.65 -5.14 28.67
C LYS A 22 17.93 -4.95 27.87
N ASN A 23 18.84 -5.92 27.94
CA ASN A 23 20.01 -6.04 27.08
C ASN A 23 19.64 -6.84 25.84
N ILE A 24 19.45 -6.16 24.70
CA ILE A 24 18.88 -6.74 23.49
C ILE A 24 19.99 -7.21 22.55
N TYR A 25 19.84 -8.42 22.01
CA TYR A 25 20.77 -9.04 21.06
C TYR A 25 20.00 -9.48 19.82
N LEU A 26 20.43 -8.99 18.65
CA LEU A 26 19.86 -9.38 17.36
C LEU A 26 20.50 -10.69 16.90
N LEU A 27 19.70 -11.67 16.49
CA LEU A 27 20.16 -12.96 15.99
C LEU A 27 19.79 -13.06 14.51
N ALA A 28 20.73 -12.77 13.61
CA ALA A 28 20.48 -12.67 12.18
C ALA A 28 21.44 -13.53 11.34
N GLY A 29 21.02 -13.87 10.13
CA GLY A 29 21.77 -14.71 9.21
C GLY A 29 20.90 -15.81 8.62
N GLN A 30 21.45 -17.01 8.45
CA GLN A 30 20.73 -18.14 7.83
C GLN A 30 20.50 -19.33 8.78
N SER A 31 20.38 -20.54 8.23
CA SER A 31 19.92 -21.75 8.92
C SER A 31 20.74 -22.14 10.17
N ASN A 32 22.06 -21.92 10.22
CA ASN A 32 22.84 -22.19 11.44
C ASN A 32 22.59 -21.14 12.55
N MET A 33 22.28 -19.87 12.22
CA MET A 33 21.75 -18.93 13.23
C MET A 33 20.31 -19.28 13.65
N SER A 34 19.49 -19.66 12.67
CA SER A 34 18.08 -20.05 12.88
C SER A 34 17.98 -21.26 13.82
N GLY A 35 18.88 -22.23 13.62
CA GLY A 35 19.03 -23.44 14.41
C GLY A 35 18.57 -24.67 13.65
N ARG A 36 19.46 -25.67 13.52
CA ARG A 36 19.17 -27.00 12.95
C ARG A 36 19.71 -28.14 13.81
N GLY A 37 20.29 -27.83 14.98
CA GLY A 37 20.74 -28.84 15.92
C GLY A 37 19.60 -29.77 16.32
N GLY A 38 19.79 -31.07 16.14
CA GLY A 38 18.79 -32.10 16.46
C GLY A 38 17.71 -32.30 15.39
N VAL A 39 17.78 -31.58 14.26
CA VAL A 39 16.83 -31.76 13.14
C VAL A 39 17.35 -32.87 12.22
N THR A 40 16.57 -33.93 12.06
CA THR A 40 16.84 -35.02 11.10
C THR A 40 15.57 -35.30 10.29
N ASN A 41 15.70 -35.42 8.96
CA ASN A 41 14.57 -35.65 8.05
C ASN A 41 13.37 -34.70 8.29
N GLY A 42 13.65 -33.42 8.52
CA GLY A 42 12.63 -32.40 8.75
C GLY A 42 11.93 -32.48 10.12
N THR A 43 12.42 -33.29 11.06
CA THR A 43 11.87 -33.40 12.42
C THR A 43 12.93 -33.06 13.45
N TRP A 44 12.62 -32.19 14.41
CA TRP A 44 13.48 -31.90 15.55
C TRP A 44 13.30 -32.96 16.64
N ASP A 45 14.42 -33.46 17.21
CA ASP A 45 14.44 -34.47 18.27
C ASP A 45 13.88 -33.99 19.63
N GLY A 46 13.68 -32.68 19.78
CA GLY A 46 13.19 -32.05 21.01
C GLY A 46 14.22 -32.00 22.13
N PHE A 47 15.48 -32.36 21.88
CA PHE A 47 16.53 -32.38 22.87
C PHE A 47 17.08 -30.96 23.09
N VAL A 48 16.97 -30.47 24.32
CA VAL A 48 17.52 -29.18 24.76
C VAL A 48 18.62 -29.42 25.78
N PRO A 49 19.90 -29.11 25.47
CA PRO A 49 21.00 -29.22 26.42
C PRO A 49 20.83 -28.30 27.64
N PRO A 50 21.46 -28.61 28.79
CA PRO A 50 21.39 -27.77 29.99
C PRO A 50 21.81 -26.32 29.74
N GLU A 51 22.82 -26.08 28.90
CA GLU A 51 23.28 -24.73 28.56
C GLU A 51 22.29 -23.92 27.73
N CYS A 52 21.35 -24.59 27.07
CA CYS A 52 20.22 -23.97 26.35
C CYS A 52 18.93 -23.96 27.19
N GLY A 53 19.00 -24.37 28.46
CA GLY A 53 17.85 -24.44 29.35
C GLY A 53 17.15 -23.08 29.51
N PRO A 54 15.82 -23.08 29.72
CA PRO A 54 15.06 -21.85 29.91
C PRO A 54 15.53 -21.11 31.17
N ASN A 55 15.62 -19.79 31.08
CA ASN A 55 16.05 -18.92 32.16
C ASN A 55 15.06 -17.76 32.30
N PRO A 56 14.50 -17.47 33.49
CA PRO A 56 13.53 -16.38 33.67
C PRO A 56 14.05 -15.00 33.27
N SER A 57 15.37 -14.80 33.27
CA SER A 57 16.02 -13.55 32.84
C SER A 57 16.29 -13.49 31.33
N VAL A 58 15.91 -14.50 30.55
CA VAL A 58 16.11 -14.54 29.11
C VAL A 58 14.75 -14.54 28.40
N LEU A 59 14.50 -13.49 27.63
CA LEU A 59 13.28 -13.30 26.85
C LEU A 59 13.58 -13.39 25.35
N ARG A 60 12.56 -13.72 24.58
CA ARG A 60 12.58 -13.78 23.12
C ARG A 60 11.48 -12.88 22.56
N LEU A 61 11.78 -12.11 21.54
CA LEU A 61 10.77 -11.36 20.79
C LEU A 61 10.09 -12.32 19.79
N ALA A 62 8.82 -12.63 20.01
CA ALA A 62 8.02 -13.48 19.13
C ALA A 62 7.71 -12.80 17.78
N ALA A 63 7.16 -13.55 16.83
CA ALA A 63 6.79 -13.04 15.50
C ALA A 63 5.79 -11.87 15.59
N ASN A 64 4.84 -11.96 16.52
CA ASN A 64 3.85 -10.92 16.82
C ASN A 64 4.40 -9.72 17.62
N LEU A 65 5.73 -9.58 17.73
CA LEU A 65 6.44 -8.50 18.43
C LEU A 65 6.16 -8.43 19.95
N THR A 66 5.76 -9.53 20.57
CA THR A 66 5.63 -9.64 22.03
C THR A 66 6.83 -10.32 22.65
N TRP A 67 7.25 -9.86 23.83
CA TRP A 67 8.30 -10.52 24.62
C TRP A 67 7.71 -11.73 25.34
N VAL A 68 8.29 -12.91 25.12
CA VAL A 68 7.94 -14.17 25.77
C VAL A 68 9.17 -14.79 26.43
N PRO A 69 9.04 -15.69 27.42
CA PRO A 69 10.18 -16.48 27.89
C PRO A 69 10.90 -17.17 26.74
N ALA A 70 12.22 -17.10 26.71
CA ALA A 70 13.01 -17.71 25.65
C ALA A 70 13.12 -19.24 25.86
N ALA A 71 12.87 -19.99 24.79
CA ALA A 71 13.04 -21.43 24.73
C ALA A 71 13.35 -21.82 23.28
N GLU A 72 14.19 -22.83 23.09
CA GLU A 72 14.44 -23.41 21.76
C GLU A 72 13.17 -24.10 21.21
N PRO A 73 12.98 -24.13 19.88
CA PRO A 73 13.76 -23.42 18.85
C PRO A 73 13.42 -21.92 18.80
N LEU A 74 14.43 -21.05 18.89
CA LEU A 74 14.22 -19.59 18.95
C LEU A 74 13.57 -19.01 17.67
N HIS A 75 13.77 -19.64 16.52
CA HIS A 75 13.27 -19.15 15.23
C HIS A 75 11.99 -19.86 14.74
N LYS A 76 11.31 -20.66 15.58
CA LYS A 76 10.15 -21.48 15.16
C LYS A 76 8.99 -20.71 14.51
N ASP A 77 8.76 -19.47 14.92
CA ASP A 77 7.72 -18.57 14.39
C ASP A 77 8.31 -17.49 13.46
N ILE A 78 9.61 -17.58 13.15
CA ILE A 78 10.35 -16.64 12.29
C ILE A 78 10.75 -17.31 10.98
N ASP A 79 11.44 -18.45 11.04
CA ASP A 79 11.88 -19.26 9.91
C ASP A 79 10.83 -20.34 9.60
N VAL A 80 9.59 -19.92 9.33
CA VAL A 80 8.38 -20.77 9.36
C VAL A 80 8.27 -21.82 8.27
N ASN A 81 9.07 -21.70 7.20
CA ASN A 81 9.01 -22.61 6.05
C ASN A 81 9.77 -23.92 6.26
N VAL A 82 10.45 -24.05 7.40
CA VAL A 82 11.40 -25.13 7.68
C VAL A 82 11.37 -25.49 9.16
N THR A 83 11.63 -26.76 9.47
CA THR A 83 11.76 -27.19 10.86
C THR A 83 13.03 -26.62 11.47
N THR A 84 12.87 -25.92 12.59
CA THR A 84 13.97 -25.34 13.37
C THR A 84 14.31 -26.24 14.56
N GLY A 85 15.59 -26.26 14.92
CA GLY A 85 16.12 -26.95 16.09
C GLY A 85 16.92 -26.01 16.97
N VAL A 86 17.90 -26.54 17.70
CA VAL A 86 18.79 -25.73 18.53
C VAL A 86 19.68 -24.85 17.63
N GLY A 87 19.77 -23.56 17.97
CA GLY A 87 20.78 -22.62 17.45
C GLY A 87 21.67 -22.08 18.59
N PRO A 88 22.49 -21.04 18.35
CA PRO A 88 23.48 -20.59 19.32
C PRO A 88 22.90 -19.60 20.36
N GLY A 89 21.64 -19.19 20.22
CA GLY A 89 21.07 -18.06 20.95
C GLY A 89 20.88 -18.30 22.45
N MET A 90 20.34 -19.46 22.85
CA MET A 90 20.12 -19.75 24.28
C MET A 90 21.44 -19.98 25.02
N SER A 91 22.37 -20.75 24.45
CA SER A 91 23.70 -20.97 25.02
C SER A 91 24.52 -19.68 25.12
N PHE A 92 24.41 -18.78 24.13
CA PHE A 92 24.95 -17.42 24.21
C PHE A 92 24.37 -16.63 25.38
N ALA A 93 23.04 -16.58 25.51
CA ALA A 93 22.36 -15.78 26.54
C ALA A 93 22.71 -16.26 27.95
N ASN A 94 22.68 -17.57 28.18
CA ASN A 94 23.02 -18.15 29.48
C ASN A 94 24.50 -17.93 29.81
N ALA A 95 25.42 -18.12 28.85
CA ALA A 95 26.84 -17.84 29.07
C ALA A 95 27.11 -16.37 29.40
N LEU A 96 26.37 -15.42 28.81
CA LEU A 96 26.48 -14.00 29.18
C LEU A 96 26.05 -13.72 30.62
N LEU A 97 24.99 -14.36 31.08
CA LEU A 97 24.54 -14.24 32.47
C LEU A 97 25.53 -14.88 33.45
N ASP A 98 26.23 -15.94 33.04
CA ASP A 98 27.31 -16.53 33.82
C ASP A 98 28.53 -15.58 33.91
N TYR A 99 28.87 -14.89 32.82
CA TYR A 99 29.96 -13.91 32.81
C TYR A 99 29.63 -12.63 33.59
N ASP A 100 28.36 -12.21 33.60
CA ASP A 100 27.90 -11.00 34.27
C ASP A 100 26.53 -11.25 34.92
N PRO A 101 26.51 -11.79 36.16
CA PRO A 101 25.26 -12.03 36.89
C PRO A 101 24.45 -10.77 37.18
N GLY A 102 25.07 -9.58 37.05
CA GLY A 102 24.43 -8.27 37.21
C GLY A 102 23.88 -7.69 35.91
N LEU A 103 24.00 -8.39 34.77
CA LEU A 103 23.60 -7.91 33.45
C LEU A 103 22.12 -7.50 33.41
N GLY A 104 21.25 -8.21 34.13
CA GLY A 104 19.80 -8.03 34.11
C GLY A 104 19.13 -8.88 33.04
N VAL A 105 18.01 -8.40 32.49
CA VAL A 105 17.22 -9.17 31.51
C VAL A 105 17.91 -9.18 30.14
N VAL A 106 18.13 -10.36 29.58
CA VAL A 106 18.61 -10.58 28.21
C VAL A 106 17.41 -10.72 27.28
N GLY A 107 17.38 -9.95 26.19
CA GLY A 107 16.34 -10.02 25.17
C GLY A 107 16.91 -10.50 23.84
N LEU A 108 16.48 -11.66 23.36
CA LEU A 108 16.86 -12.23 22.08
C LEU A 108 15.85 -11.83 20.99
N VAL A 109 16.35 -11.33 19.87
CA VAL A 109 15.52 -10.93 18.73
C VAL A 109 15.88 -11.83 17.53
N PRO A 110 15.20 -12.97 17.37
CA PRO A 110 15.44 -13.89 16.26
C PRO A 110 14.98 -13.26 14.93
N CYS A 111 15.85 -13.27 13.93
CA CYS A 111 15.62 -12.69 12.61
C CYS A 111 16.17 -13.55 11.46
N ALA A 112 16.92 -14.62 11.75
CA ALA A 112 17.56 -15.44 10.72
C ALA A 112 16.55 -16.25 9.90
N ILE A 113 16.84 -16.44 8.60
CA ILE A 113 16.00 -17.18 7.65
C ILE A 113 16.88 -18.14 6.83
N GLY A 114 16.49 -19.42 6.78
CA GLY A 114 17.28 -20.45 6.10
C GLY A 114 17.45 -20.24 4.59
N GLY A 115 18.62 -20.60 4.05
CA GLY A 115 18.88 -20.65 2.61
C GLY A 115 19.03 -19.29 1.91
N THR A 116 19.26 -18.21 2.66
CA THR A 116 19.35 -16.86 2.09
C THR A 116 20.79 -16.46 1.79
N LYS A 117 21.01 -15.86 0.61
CA LYS A 117 22.26 -15.18 0.22
C LYS A 117 22.35 -13.78 0.80
N ILE A 118 23.55 -13.22 0.92
CA ILE A 118 23.71 -11.86 1.47
C ILE A 118 23.10 -10.77 0.57
N SER A 119 22.95 -11.03 -0.73
CA SER A 119 22.22 -10.16 -1.66
C SER A 119 20.75 -9.98 -1.29
N GLN A 120 20.16 -10.91 -0.52
CA GLN A 120 18.79 -10.80 -0.03
C GLN A 120 18.70 -10.00 1.27
N TRP A 121 19.82 -9.58 1.85
CA TRP A 121 19.93 -8.79 3.09
C TRP A 121 20.31 -7.33 2.83
N VAL A 122 20.23 -6.85 1.58
CA VAL A 122 20.51 -5.46 1.24
C VAL A 122 19.46 -4.51 1.81
N ARG A 123 19.85 -3.29 2.17
CA ARG A 123 18.92 -2.27 2.69
C ARG A 123 17.72 -2.07 1.77
N GLY A 124 16.51 -2.16 2.33
CA GLY A 124 15.24 -2.11 1.58
C GLY A 124 14.74 -3.48 1.09
N SER A 125 15.51 -4.55 1.26
CA SER A 125 15.03 -5.92 1.03
C SER A 125 14.10 -6.38 2.15
N PHE A 126 13.29 -7.41 1.89
CA PHE A 126 12.39 -7.99 2.88
C PHE A 126 13.11 -8.41 4.17
N LEU A 127 14.22 -9.15 4.07
CA LEU A 127 14.93 -9.68 5.24
C LEU A 127 15.57 -8.57 6.07
N TYR A 128 16.17 -7.60 5.40
CA TYR A 128 16.74 -6.42 6.05
C TYR A 128 15.68 -5.60 6.79
N ASP A 129 14.56 -5.31 6.13
CA ASP A 129 13.47 -4.53 6.72
C ASP A 129 12.81 -5.25 7.89
N GLN A 130 12.70 -6.59 7.85
CA GLN A 130 12.24 -7.37 9.01
C GLN A 130 13.22 -7.28 10.18
N LEU A 131 14.53 -7.38 9.93
CA LEU A 131 15.56 -7.22 10.95
C LEU A 131 15.46 -5.85 11.64
N VAL A 132 15.40 -4.76 10.87
CA VAL A 132 15.28 -3.39 11.41
C VAL A 132 13.96 -3.22 12.16
N ARG A 133 12.82 -3.69 11.59
CA ARG A 133 11.50 -3.60 12.25
C ARG A 133 11.49 -4.29 13.61
N ARG A 134 12.09 -5.47 13.70
CA ARG A 134 12.15 -6.27 14.94
C ARG A 134 13.12 -5.65 15.94
N ALA A 135 14.24 -5.11 15.49
CA ALA A 135 15.16 -4.33 16.32
C ALA A 135 14.49 -3.08 16.92
N ASP A 136 13.76 -2.31 16.11
CA ASP A 136 12.98 -1.15 16.56
C ASP A 136 11.91 -1.55 17.59
N ALA A 137 11.14 -2.60 17.29
CA ALA A 137 10.10 -3.10 18.19
C ALA A 137 10.69 -3.54 19.54
N ALA A 138 11.84 -4.21 19.53
CA ALA A 138 12.55 -4.63 20.74
C ALA A 138 12.96 -3.42 21.60
N ALA A 139 13.41 -2.34 20.98
CA ALA A 139 13.89 -1.13 21.66
C ALA A 139 12.77 -0.26 22.26
N ARG A 140 11.53 -0.31 21.73
CA ARG A 140 10.40 0.53 22.19
C ARG A 140 10.08 0.44 23.69
N GLY A 141 10.41 -0.69 24.34
CA GLY A 141 10.22 -0.90 25.77
C GLY A 141 11.32 -0.34 26.67
N GLY A 142 12.18 0.54 26.14
CA GLY A 142 13.34 1.10 26.85
C GLY A 142 14.53 0.15 26.95
N GLY A 143 14.54 -0.95 26.19
CA GLY A 143 15.70 -1.84 26.12
C GLY A 143 16.78 -1.30 25.18
N LYS A 144 18.04 -1.64 25.45
CA LYS A 144 19.18 -1.20 24.66
C LYS A 144 19.72 -2.35 23.81
N ILE A 145 19.85 -2.11 22.50
CA ILE A 145 20.51 -3.05 21.58
C ILE A 145 22.02 -3.05 21.88
N GLN A 146 22.50 -4.19 22.35
CA GLN A 146 23.88 -4.40 22.80
C GLN A 146 24.79 -4.94 21.70
N ALA A 147 24.27 -5.84 20.84
CA ALA A 147 25.02 -6.37 19.70
C ALA A 147 24.10 -7.03 18.65
N MET A 148 24.66 -7.24 17.45
CA MET A 148 24.17 -8.21 16.50
C MET A 148 25.08 -9.44 16.46
N LEU A 149 24.50 -10.63 16.51
CA LEU A 149 25.14 -11.88 16.17
C LEU A 149 24.76 -12.24 14.72
N TRP A 150 25.76 -12.48 13.88
CA TRP A 150 25.59 -12.73 12.46
C TRP A 150 26.24 -14.06 12.06
N TYR A 151 25.44 -15.04 11.63
CA TYR A 151 25.96 -16.28 11.05
C TYR A 151 25.27 -16.56 9.72
N GLN A 152 25.98 -16.24 8.64
CA GLN A 152 25.54 -16.39 7.26
C GLN A 152 26.73 -16.53 6.33
N GLY A 153 26.53 -17.15 5.16
CA GLY A 153 27.48 -17.14 4.06
C GLY A 153 27.50 -18.44 3.28
N GLU A 154 26.90 -19.51 3.82
CA GLU A 154 26.95 -20.84 3.21
C GLU A 154 26.28 -20.83 1.82
N SER A 155 25.18 -20.09 1.64
CA SER A 155 24.51 -19.98 0.33
C SER A 155 25.28 -19.14 -0.69
N ASP A 156 26.16 -18.25 -0.26
CA ASP A 156 27.03 -17.45 -1.14
C ASP A 156 28.28 -18.25 -1.59
N THR A 157 28.46 -19.49 -1.11
CA THR A 157 29.54 -20.37 -1.56
C THR A 157 29.23 -21.12 -2.87
N VAL A 158 28.00 -21.01 -3.37
CA VAL A 158 27.53 -21.72 -4.57
C VAL A 158 28.09 -21.11 -5.85
N ASP A 159 27.99 -19.79 -5.98
CA ASP A 159 28.36 -19.04 -7.18
C ASP A 159 29.63 -18.22 -6.92
N GLU A 160 30.58 -18.22 -7.85
CA GLU A 160 31.86 -17.53 -7.68
C GLU A 160 31.69 -16.02 -7.53
N GLU A 161 30.78 -15.43 -8.32
CA GLU A 161 30.49 -13.99 -8.29
C GLU A 161 29.93 -13.54 -6.93
N ASP A 162 29.07 -14.37 -6.32
CA ASP A 162 28.52 -14.09 -4.98
C ASP A 162 29.62 -14.20 -3.92
N ALA A 163 30.47 -15.22 -4.01
CA ALA A 163 31.60 -15.40 -3.10
C ALA A 163 32.62 -14.26 -3.20
N GLU A 164 32.91 -13.77 -4.41
CA GLU A 164 33.79 -12.62 -4.65
C GLU A 164 33.19 -11.30 -4.15
N SER A 165 31.88 -11.12 -4.35
CA SER A 165 31.15 -9.93 -3.90
C SER A 165 30.85 -9.91 -2.40
N TYR A 166 31.04 -11.05 -1.72
CA TYR A 166 30.58 -11.26 -0.35
C TYR A 166 31.08 -10.20 0.63
N LYS A 167 32.39 -9.89 0.60
CA LYS A 167 33.00 -8.90 1.49
C LYS A 167 32.33 -7.53 1.39
N GLY A 168 32.21 -7.00 0.18
CA GLY A 168 31.63 -5.66 -0.03
C GLY A 168 30.15 -5.59 0.36
N ARG A 169 29.38 -6.65 0.07
CA ARG A 169 27.97 -6.74 0.48
C ARG A 169 27.84 -6.82 2.00
N LEU A 170 28.73 -7.54 2.67
CA LEU A 170 28.76 -7.67 4.13
C LEU A 170 29.12 -6.35 4.83
N GLU A 171 30.15 -5.65 4.34
CA GLU A 171 30.52 -4.32 4.85
C GLU A 171 29.34 -3.35 4.74
N LYS A 172 28.73 -3.31 3.54
CA LYS A 172 27.59 -2.44 3.27
C LYS A 172 26.39 -2.77 4.15
N PHE A 173 26.08 -4.06 4.36
CA PHE A 173 25.01 -4.51 5.24
C PHE A 173 25.21 -4.02 6.69
N PHE A 174 26.43 -4.16 7.23
CA PHE A 174 26.73 -3.72 8.59
C PHE A 174 26.68 -2.19 8.75
N GLU A 175 27.16 -1.44 7.77
CA GLU A 175 27.07 0.02 7.76
C GLU A 175 25.63 0.51 7.67
N ASP A 176 24.83 -0.09 6.78
CA ASP A 176 23.41 0.22 6.63
C ASP A 176 22.65 -0.04 7.93
N LEU A 177 22.87 -1.21 8.55
CA LEU A 177 22.21 -1.57 9.80
C LEU A 177 22.57 -0.59 10.93
N ARG A 178 23.85 -0.23 11.06
CA ARG A 178 24.30 0.77 12.04
C ARG A 178 23.66 2.14 11.81
N SER A 179 23.52 2.53 10.55
CA SER A 179 22.89 3.79 10.16
C SER A 179 21.40 3.79 10.51
N ASP A 180 20.66 2.74 10.13
CA ASP A 180 19.21 2.65 10.36
C ASP A 180 18.87 2.49 11.85
N LEU A 181 19.70 1.78 12.63
CA LEU A 181 19.57 1.70 14.08
C LEU A 181 20.15 2.91 14.83
N GLN A 182 20.70 3.90 14.11
CA GLN A 182 21.36 5.08 14.66
C GLN A 182 22.44 4.75 15.72
N SER A 183 23.14 3.63 15.50
CA SER A 183 24.14 3.08 16.42
C SER A 183 25.45 2.83 15.66
N PRO A 184 26.24 3.90 15.36
CA PRO A 184 27.44 3.80 14.53
C PRO A 184 28.53 2.91 15.15
N SER A 185 28.46 2.68 16.46
CA SER A 185 29.40 1.84 17.21
C SER A 185 28.82 0.48 17.63
N LEU A 186 27.65 0.08 17.10
CA LEU A 186 27.00 -1.19 17.43
C LEU A 186 28.00 -2.36 17.28
N PRO A 187 28.26 -3.12 18.37
CA PRO A 187 29.05 -4.34 18.30
C PRO A 187 28.40 -5.38 17.37
N ILE A 188 29.18 -5.93 16.45
CA ILE A 188 28.75 -7.00 15.57
C ILE A 188 29.71 -8.17 15.75
N ILE A 189 29.17 -9.35 16.03
CA ILE A 189 29.94 -10.59 16.14
C ILE A 189 29.46 -11.51 15.03
N GLN A 190 30.28 -11.60 13.99
CA GLN A 190 30.03 -12.51 12.89
C GLN A 190 30.69 -13.87 13.10
N VAL A 191 30.27 -14.86 12.34
CA VAL A 191 30.82 -16.22 12.35
C VAL A 191 31.43 -16.55 10.99
N ALA A 192 32.70 -16.95 10.95
CA ALA A 192 33.28 -17.55 9.77
C ALA A 192 32.72 -18.96 9.58
N ILE A 193 32.07 -19.20 8.45
CA ILE A 193 31.23 -20.39 8.22
C ILE A 193 32.01 -21.71 8.35
N ALA A 194 31.40 -22.72 8.97
CA ALA A 194 32.01 -24.04 9.17
C ALA A 194 31.96 -24.95 7.92
N SER A 195 30.95 -24.75 7.07
CA SER A 195 30.55 -25.65 5.99
C SER A 195 30.13 -24.88 4.73
N PRO A 196 30.28 -25.46 3.51
CA PRO A 196 29.77 -24.88 2.28
C PRO A 196 28.39 -25.41 1.87
N GLN A 197 27.68 -24.66 1.02
CA GLN A 197 26.71 -25.21 0.06
C GLN A 197 27.29 -25.39 -1.35
N GLY A 198 28.46 -24.80 -1.63
CA GLY A 198 29.17 -24.91 -2.90
C GLY A 198 30.69 -24.73 -2.79
N PRO A 199 31.41 -24.71 -3.91
CA PRO A 199 32.86 -24.89 -3.92
C PRO A 199 33.66 -23.68 -3.40
N PHE A 200 33.04 -22.50 -3.25
CA PHE A 200 33.75 -21.24 -3.00
C PHE A 200 33.87 -20.84 -1.52
N ILE A 201 33.84 -21.82 -0.60
CA ILE A 201 33.89 -21.58 0.87
C ILE A 201 35.10 -20.74 1.30
N GLU A 202 36.28 -21.00 0.75
CA GLU A 202 37.50 -20.32 1.19
C GLU A 202 37.45 -18.81 0.86
N LYS A 203 36.79 -18.40 -0.24
CA LYS A 203 36.58 -16.98 -0.57
C LYS A 203 35.66 -16.30 0.45
N VAL A 204 34.52 -16.92 0.78
CA VAL A 204 33.57 -16.39 1.78
C VAL A 204 34.22 -16.33 3.17
N ARG A 205 34.93 -17.38 3.58
CA ARG A 205 35.64 -17.40 4.87
C ARG A 205 36.75 -16.37 4.94
N GLU A 206 37.53 -16.20 3.86
CA GLU A 206 38.56 -15.15 3.79
C GLU A 206 37.93 -13.76 3.97
N ALA A 207 36.81 -13.49 3.30
CA ALA A 207 36.07 -12.24 3.45
C ALA A 207 35.61 -12.00 4.90
N GLN A 208 35.13 -13.04 5.59
CA GLN A 208 34.68 -12.96 6.99
C GLN A 208 35.84 -12.76 7.97
N LEU A 209 36.94 -13.50 7.81
CA LEU A 209 38.09 -13.46 8.71
C LEU A 209 38.94 -12.18 8.54
N ARG A 210 38.97 -11.60 7.34
CA ARG A 210 39.75 -10.40 7.01
C ARG A 210 38.91 -9.12 6.97
N LEU A 211 37.69 -9.15 7.51
CA LEU A 211 36.84 -7.98 7.60
C LEU A 211 37.41 -7.00 8.62
N ASP A 212 37.89 -5.84 8.16
CA ASP A 212 38.48 -4.80 9.01
C ASP A 212 37.48 -3.64 9.19
N LEU A 213 36.48 -3.87 10.04
CA LEU A 213 35.49 -2.87 10.42
C LEU A 213 35.52 -2.63 11.93
N ALA A 214 35.43 -1.37 12.34
CA ALA A 214 35.39 -0.98 13.75
C ALA A 214 34.24 -1.70 14.48
N ASN A 215 34.48 -2.16 15.70
CA ASN A 215 33.54 -2.91 16.53
C ASN A 215 32.91 -4.15 15.86
N VAL A 216 33.60 -4.74 14.89
CA VAL A 216 33.25 -6.06 14.34
C VAL A 216 34.26 -7.10 14.82
N LYS A 217 33.77 -8.25 15.28
CA LYS A 217 34.58 -9.42 15.64
C LYS A 217 34.12 -10.64 14.85
N CYS A 218 35.04 -11.56 14.59
CA CYS A 218 34.75 -12.80 13.89
C CYS A 218 35.11 -14.00 14.78
N VAL A 219 34.16 -14.90 14.98
CA VAL A 219 34.36 -16.21 15.62
C VAL A 219 34.49 -17.25 14.51
N ASP A 220 35.46 -18.16 14.61
CA ASP A 220 35.65 -19.19 13.59
C ASP A 220 34.92 -20.49 13.97
N ALA A 221 33.91 -20.89 13.18
CA ALA A 221 33.17 -22.13 13.38
C ALA A 221 33.84 -23.35 12.71
N LYS A 222 34.99 -23.17 12.02
CA LYS A 222 35.70 -24.27 11.37
C LYS A 222 36.08 -25.36 12.37
N GLY A 223 35.70 -26.59 12.04
CA GLY A 223 35.97 -27.77 12.86
C GLY A 223 34.92 -28.06 13.94
N LEU A 224 33.89 -27.22 14.08
CA LEU A 224 32.70 -27.60 14.84
C LEU A 224 31.98 -28.76 14.16
N GLU A 225 31.36 -29.61 14.98
CA GLU A 225 30.70 -30.83 14.53
C GLU A 225 29.49 -30.53 13.64
N LEU A 226 29.45 -31.14 12.46
CA LEU A 226 28.34 -31.04 11.51
C LEU A 226 27.42 -32.25 11.66
N GLY A 227 26.12 -32.02 11.43
CA GLY A 227 25.12 -33.07 11.36
C GLY A 227 25.29 -33.98 10.14
N PRO A 228 24.38 -34.95 9.98
CA PRO A 228 24.44 -35.93 8.89
C PRO A 228 24.37 -35.34 7.47
N ASP A 229 23.89 -34.11 7.32
CA ASP A 229 23.82 -33.41 6.03
C ASP A 229 25.14 -32.72 5.63
N HIS A 230 26.15 -32.75 6.51
CA HIS A 230 27.43 -32.08 6.33
C HIS A 230 27.34 -30.57 6.07
N LEU A 231 26.21 -29.96 6.42
CA LEU A 231 25.93 -28.54 6.19
C LEU A 231 25.61 -27.82 7.50
N HIS A 232 24.78 -28.41 8.35
CA HIS A 232 24.35 -27.74 9.57
C HIS A 232 25.11 -28.22 10.81
N LEU A 233 25.29 -27.34 11.79
CA LEU A 233 25.91 -27.69 13.06
C LEU A 233 25.02 -28.64 13.88
N THR A 234 25.64 -29.57 14.61
CA THR A 234 24.94 -30.39 15.61
C THR A 234 24.51 -29.55 16.81
N THR A 235 23.60 -30.08 17.63
CA THR A 235 23.20 -29.43 18.90
C THR A 235 24.38 -29.13 19.82
N SER A 236 25.36 -30.05 19.92
CA SER A 236 26.60 -29.86 20.70
C SER A 236 27.46 -28.73 20.12
N ALA A 237 27.58 -28.64 18.80
CA ALA A 237 28.32 -27.59 18.12
C ALA A 237 27.67 -26.22 18.29
N GLU A 238 26.34 -26.12 18.24
CA GLU A 238 25.60 -24.87 18.50
C GLU A 238 25.79 -24.36 19.95
N VAL A 239 25.87 -25.27 20.92
CA VAL A 239 26.23 -24.92 22.31
C VAL A 239 27.65 -24.35 22.38
N GLN A 240 28.61 -24.97 21.70
CA GLN A 240 29.98 -24.47 21.65
C GLN A 240 30.05 -23.09 20.98
N LEU A 241 29.36 -22.91 19.85
CA LEU A 241 29.30 -21.65 19.12
C LEU A 241 28.71 -20.53 19.98
N GLY A 242 27.60 -20.76 20.67
CA GLY A 242 27.00 -19.75 21.56
C GLY A 242 27.95 -19.32 22.68
N LYS A 243 28.72 -20.24 23.27
CA LYS A 243 29.78 -19.91 24.25
C LYS A 243 30.90 -19.08 23.62
N MET A 244 31.33 -19.41 22.40
CA MET A 244 32.34 -18.64 21.66
C MET A 244 31.86 -17.21 21.35
N LEU A 245 30.61 -17.05 20.92
CA LEU A 245 29.97 -15.75 20.68
C LEU A 245 29.90 -14.92 21.97
N ALA A 246 29.51 -15.54 23.09
CA ALA A 246 29.41 -14.86 24.39
C ALA A 246 30.79 -14.42 24.90
N GLY A 247 31.80 -15.28 24.78
CA GLY A 247 33.18 -14.96 25.12
C GLY A 247 33.74 -13.80 24.28
N SER A 248 33.47 -13.81 22.97
CA SER A 248 33.85 -12.74 22.05
C SER A 248 33.18 -11.41 22.43
N PHE A 249 31.87 -11.43 22.73
CA PHE A 249 31.16 -10.23 23.21
C PHE A 249 31.74 -9.71 24.52
N HIS A 250 31.95 -10.58 25.51
CA HIS A 250 32.45 -10.19 26.82
C HIS A 250 33.81 -9.47 26.73
N GLN A 251 34.71 -9.96 25.87
CA GLN A 251 36.04 -9.36 25.66
C GLN A 251 36.00 -7.97 25.00
N THR A 252 34.89 -7.58 24.36
CA THR A 252 34.73 -6.27 23.70
C THR A 252 34.28 -5.15 24.65
N ARG A 253 33.85 -5.45 25.87
CA ARG A 253 33.45 -4.43 26.86
C ARG A 253 34.68 -3.72 27.45
N PRO A 254 34.72 -2.37 27.49
CA PRO A 254 35.76 -1.67 28.24
C PRO A 254 35.65 -2.03 29.74
N ARG A 255 36.76 -2.43 30.38
CA ARG A 255 36.79 -2.62 31.84
C ARG A 255 36.48 -1.29 32.53
N PRO A 256 35.60 -1.24 33.55
CA PRO A 256 35.43 -0.04 34.36
C PRO A 256 36.75 0.28 35.07
N LEU A 257 37.27 1.49 34.90
CA LEU A 257 38.37 1.99 35.73
C LEU A 257 37.89 2.02 37.19
N LYS A 258 38.61 1.34 38.07
CA LYS A 258 38.37 1.41 39.52
C LYS A 258 38.56 2.86 39.98
N ASN A 259 37.48 3.50 40.39
CA ASN A 259 37.50 4.82 41.02
C ASN A 259 38.21 4.72 42.38
N ASN A 260 39.50 5.03 42.40
CA ASN A 260 40.16 5.54 43.59
C ASN A 260 40.29 7.05 43.44
N ALA A 261 39.48 7.80 44.18
CA ALA A 261 39.72 9.20 44.48
C ALA A 261 39.49 9.38 45.99
N PRO A 262 40.09 10.38 46.67
CA PRO A 262 40.76 11.56 46.10
C PRO A 262 42.07 11.98 46.81
N SER A 263 42.88 12.81 46.16
CA SER A 263 43.47 13.96 46.85
C SER A 263 43.76 15.10 45.88
N SER A 264 43.48 16.30 46.36
CA SER A 264 43.60 17.63 45.78
C SER A 264 44.95 17.92 45.11
N TYR A 265 44.99 18.77 44.08
CA TYR A 265 45.73 20.05 44.09
C TYR A 265 45.51 20.91 42.83
N SER A 266 45.15 22.18 43.11
CA SER A 266 45.51 23.45 42.45
C SER A 266 45.52 23.61 40.92
N LEU A 267 44.71 24.59 40.49
CA LEU A 267 44.81 25.36 39.24
C LEU A 267 46.19 26.04 39.08
N ARG A 268 46.74 26.04 37.85
CA ARG A 268 47.51 27.16 37.27
C ARG A 268 47.40 27.14 35.74
N GLY A 269 47.20 28.33 35.17
CA GLY A 269 46.76 28.55 33.80
C GLY A 269 47.82 28.48 32.70
N GLY A 270 47.34 28.54 31.45
CA GLY A 270 48.18 28.58 30.26
C GLY A 270 47.40 28.69 28.95
N LYS A 271 47.03 29.92 28.59
CA LYS A 271 46.87 30.51 27.23
C LYS A 271 46.21 29.69 26.11
N ARG A 272 44.96 30.06 25.81
CA ARG A 272 44.22 29.80 24.57
C ARG A 272 44.38 31.02 23.63
N LYS A 273 45.05 30.86 22.50
CA LYS A 273 44.94 31.75 21.33
C LYS A 273 45.25 30.93 20.08
N GLU A 274 44.51 31.22 19.02
CA GLU A 274 44.54 30.64 17.67
C GLU A 274 43.76 29.34 17.45
N ARG A 275 42.43 29.51 17.30
CA ARG A 275 41.61 28.84 16.26
C ARG A 275 40.17 29.36 16.35
N THR A 276 39.99 30.66 16.08
CA THR A 276 38.67 31.31 16.05
C THR A 276 38.50 32.20 14.82
N LYS A 277 39.00 31.75 13.66
CA LYS A 277 38.79 32.42 12.36
C LYS A 277 38.40 31.49 11.20
N ALA A 278 38.29 30.18 11.40
CA ALA A 278 37.84 29.23 10.38
C ALA A 278 36.42 28.66 10.63
N MET A 279 35.70 29.17 11.63
CA MET A 279 34.37 28.66 12.02
C MET A 279 33.21 29.62 11.70
N PHE A 280 33.51 30.81 11.17
CA PHE A 280 32.51 31.87 10.93
C PHE A 280 32.18 32.12 9.45
N THR A 281 32.86 31.44 8.52
CA THR A 281 32.52 31.48 7.08
C THR A 281 31.77 30.25 6.61
N PHE A 282 31.68 29.20 7.45
CA PHE A 282 30.91 27.98 7.16
C PHE A 282 29.47 28.04 7.72
N LEU A 283 29.21 28.93 8.69
CA LEU A 283 27.87 29.12 9.27
C LEU A 283 26.96 30.04 8.44
N SER A 284 27.50 30.83 7.52
CA SER A 284 26.74 31.74 6.66
C SER A 284 26.25 31.09 5.37
N LEU A 285 26.80 29.93 4.99
CA LEU A 285 26.34 29.11 3.84
C LEU A 285 25.29 28.06 4.23
N ILE A 286 25.16 27.74 5.51
CA ILE A 286 24.08 26.87 6.03
C ILE A 286 22.79 27.65 6.27
N LEU A 287 22.87 28.98 6.42
CA LEU A 287 21.71 29.87 6.60
C LEU A 287 21.12 30.43 5.29
N LEU A 288 21.69 30.12 4.12
CA LEU A 288 21.09 30.40 2.81
C LEU A 288 20.54 29.16 2.08
N ALA A 289 20.80 27.96 2.61
CA ALA A 289 20.23 26.71 2.07
C ALA A 289 18.90 26.30 2.73
N GLN A 290 18.39 27.08 3.70
CA GLN A 290 17.04 26.93 4.26
C GLN A 290 16.01 27.89 3.62
N ALA A 291 16.32 28.45 2.46
CA ALA A 291 15.41 29.31 1.72
C ALA A 291 15.15 28.80 0.29
N ILE A 292 14.86 27.49 0.14
CA ILE A 292 13.87 26.98 -0.81
C ILE A 292 13.19 25.78 -0.13
N SER A 293 12.13 26.05 0.63
CA SER A 293 11.04 25.08 0.77
C SER A 293 10.11 25.30 -0.43
N PRO A 294 9.73 24.25 -1.18
CA PRO A 294 8.50 24.29 -1.94
C PRO A 294 7.45 23.37 -1.29
N ALA A 295 6.29 23.99 -1.02
CA ALA A 295 4.97 23.37 -0.90
C ALA A 295 4.61 22.58 0.39
N SER A 296 4.24 23.38 1.38
CA SER A 296 2.99 23.27 2.16
C SER A 296 2.94 22.31 3.37
N SER A 297 2.85 22.96 4.53
CA SER A 297 2.18 22.52 5.76
C SER A 297 0.65 22.38 5.59
N HIS A 298 0.17 22.05 4.39
CA HIS A 298 -1.26 21.83 4.13
C HIS A 298 -1.53 20.33 4.17
N GLY A 299 -2.63 19.94 4.82
CA GLY A 299 -3.05 18.55 4.91
C GLY A 299 -3.24 17.97 3.50
N LYS A 300 -2.60 16.83 3.22
CA LYS A 300 -2.74 16.13 1.93
C LYS A 300 -4.02 15.31 1.91
N ASN A 301 -4.66 15.21 0.76
CA ASN A 301 -5.74 14.28 0.51
C ASN A 301 -5.17 12.97 -0.04
N ILE A 302 -5.15 11.94 0.80
CA ILE A 302 -4.38 10.71 0.59
C ILE A 302 -5.24 9.61 0.00
N PHE A 303 -4.74 8.95 -1.03
CA PHE A 303 -5.35 7.78 -1.65
C PHE A 303 -4.38 6.60 -1.59
N LEU A 304 -4.85 5.48 -1.03
CA LEU A 304 -4.10 4.23 -0.98
C LEU A 304 -4.32 3.46 -2.29
N LEU A 305 -3.25 2.99 -2.93
CA LEU A 305 -3.31 2.21 -4.17
C LEU A 305 -2.84 0.79 -3.86
N ALA A 306 -3.76 -0.16 -3.71
CA ALA A 306 -3.46 -1.52 -3.26
C ALA A 306 -4.08 -2.60 -4.16
N GLY A 307 -3.51 -3.80 -4.11
CA GLY A 307 -3.92 -4.92 -4.95
C GLY A 307 -2.73 -5.58 -5.62
N GLN A 308 -2.88 -6.02 -6.87
CA GLN A 308 -1.86 -6.77 -7.61
C GLN A 308 -1.32 -6.03 -8.85
N SER A 309 -0.89 -6.77 -9.89
CA SER A 309 -0.16 -6.27 -11.04
C SER A 309 -0.87 -5.17 -11.83
N ASN A 310 -2.20 -5.22 -12.05
CA ASN A 310 -2.92 -4.15 -12.73
C ASN A 310 -2.99 -2.85 -11.90
N MET A 311 -3.18 -2.91 -10.57
CA MET A 311 -3.00 -1.71 -9.72
C MET A 311 -1.55 -1.22 -9.73
N SER A 312 -0.58 -2.16 -9.70
CA SER A 312 0.84 -1.82 -9.74
C SER A 312 1.24 -1.15 -11.06
N GLY A 313 0.56 -1.50 -12.15
CA GLY A 313 0.79 -1.00 -13.49
C GLY A 313 1.60 -1.96 -14.36
N ARG A 314 1.03 -2.35 -15.51
CA ARG A 314 1.67 -3.14 -16.57
C ARG A 314 1.38 -2.59 -17.97
N GLY A 315 0.71 -1.45 -18.07
CA GLY A 315 0.47 -0.81 -19.37
C GLY A 315 1.78 -0.39 -20.05
N GLY A 316 1.89 -0.68 -21.34
CA GLY A 316 3.04 -0.33 -22.18
C GLY A 316 4.17 -1.36 -22.08
N MET A 317 3.84 -2.60 -21.72
CA MET A 317 4.82 -3.65 -21.48
C MET A 317 5.10 -4.46 -22.75
N THR A 318 6.32 -4.40 -23.25
CA THR A 318 6.78 -5.19 -24.40
C THR A 318 7.98 -6.06 -23.99
N ASN A 319 7.86 -7.38 -24.11
CA ASN A 319 8.94 -8.34 -23.83
C ASN A 319 9.67 -8.11 -22.49
N GLY A 320 8.94 -7.84 -21.40
CA GLY A 320 9.57 -7.63 -20.09
C GLY A 320 10.06 -6.20 -19.83
N THR A 321 9.90 -5.28 -20.77
CA THR A 321 10.34 -3.88 -20.67
C THR A 321 9.18 -2.90 -20.86
N TRP A 322 9.12 -1.86 -20.05
CA TRP A 322 8.17 -0.76 -20.23
C TRP A 322 8.64 0.17 -21.36
N ASP A 323 7.74 0.52 -22.28
CA ASP A 323 7.99 1.37 -23.44
C ASP A 323 8.36 2.83 -23.11
N GLY A 324 8.12 3.27 -21.87
CA GLY A 324 8.37 4.63 -21.40
C GLY A 324 7.30 5.64 -21.85
N VAL A 325 6.20 5.19 -22.44
CA VAL A 325 5.12 6.06 -22.93
C VAL A 325 4.21 6.44 -21.76
N VAL A 326 4.07 7.74 -21.52
CA VAL A 326 3.16 8.29 -20.51
C VAL A 326 2.09 9.13 -21.21
N PRO A 327 0.81 8.72 -21.17
CA PRO A 327 -0.29 9.50 -21.73
C PRO A 327 -0.44 10.89 -21.06
N PRO A 328 -0.96 11.90 -21.76
CA PRO A 328 -1.20 13.23 -21.19
C PRO A 328 -2.03 13.22 -19.91
N GLU A 329 -3.01 12.32 -19.80
CA GLU A 329 -3.88 12.12 -18.64
C GLU A 329 -3.10 11.65 -17.39
N CYS A 330 -1.96 10.99 -17.61
CA CYS A 330 -1.00 10.57 -16.57
C CYS A 330 0.15 11.57 -16.37
N GLY A 331 0.08 12.75 -17.01
CA GLY A 331 1.12 13.77 -16.95
C GLY A 331 1.40 14.25 -15.52
N PRO A 332 2.65 14.69 -15.24
CA PRO A 332 3.04 15.14 -13.91
C PRO A 332 2.28 16.42 -13.53
N ASN A 333 1.90 16.52 -12.26
CA ASN A 333 1.19 17.67 -11.71
C ASN A 333 1.83 18.05 -10.36
N PRO A 334 2.21 19.32 -10.15
CA PRO A 334 2.87 19.75 -8.91
C PRO A 334 2.02 19.57 -7.65
N SER A 335 0.69 19.41 -7.81
CA SER A 335 -0.24 19.16 -6.71
C SER A 335 -0.44 17.66 -6.43
N ILE A 336 0.24 16.77 -7.15
CA ILE A 336 0.17 15.32 -6.96
C ILE A 336 1.53 14.79 -6.51
N LEU A 337 1.54 14.21 -5.30
CA LEU A 337 2.72 13.62 -4.69
C LEU A 337 2.56 12.11 -4.56
N ARG A 338 3.68 11.39 -4.55
CA ARG A 338 3.76 9.95 -4.32
C ARG A 338 4.60 9.68 -3.08
N LEU A 339 4.16 8.76 -2.23
CA LEU A 339 4.96 8.29 -1.10
C LEU A 339 5.92 7.20 -1.59
N ALA A 340 7.22 7.49 -1.60
CA ALA A 340 8.26 6.55 -1.99
C ALA A 340 8.42 5.40 -0.97
N ALA A 341 9.20 4.37 -1.32
CA ALA A 341 9.47 3.21 -0.46
C ALA A 341 10.09 3.59 0.89
N ASN A 342 11.01 4.57 0.86
CA ASN A 342 11.66 5.15 2.03
C ASN A 342 10.77 6.12 2.85
N LEU A 343 9.46 6.17 2.54
CA LEU A 343 8.45 7.00 3.21
C LEU A 343 8.65 8.51 3.06
N THR A 344 9.34 8.95 2.00
CA THR A 344 9.38 10.38 1.64
C THR A 344 8.36 10.71 0.55
N TRP A 345 7.81 11.92 0.62
CA TRP A 345 6.95 12.44 -0.44
C TRP A 345 7.81 12.98 -1.59
N VAL A 346 7.55 12.52 -2.81
CA VAL A 346 8.18 12.97 -4.05
C VAL A 346 7.10 13.39 -5.05
N PRO A 347 7.41 14.21 -6.08
CA PRO A 347 6.48 14.43 -7.17
C PRO A 347 6.03 13.10 -7.79
N ALA A 348 4.73 12.94 -8.04
CA ALA A 348 4.20 11.71 -8.62
C ALA A 348 4.50 11.65 -10.13
N ALA A 349 4.99 10.50 -10.57
CA ALA A 349 5.22 10.17 -11.98
C ALA A 349 5.14 8.65 -12.15
N GLU A 350 4.65 8.18 -13.30
CA GLU A 350 4.68 6.76 -13.63
C GLU A 350 6.11 6.26 -13.86
N PRO A 351 6.39 4.97 -13.57
CA PRO A 351 5.54 3.99 -12.90
C PRO A 351 5.46 4.22 -11.38
N LEU A 352 4.26 4.35 -10.83
CA LEU A 352 4.06 4.68 -9.41
C LEU A 352 4.59 3.62 -8.44
N HIS A 353 4.66 2.36 -8.85
CA HIS A 353 5.07 1.23 -8.00
C HIS A 353 6.54 0.80 -8.20
N ARG A 354 7.37 1.59 -8.89
CA ARG A 354 8.76 1.19 -9.25
C ARG A 354 9.64 0.77 -8.07
N ASP A 355 9.52 1.44 -6.94
CA ASP A 355 10.25 1.14 -5.71
C ASP A 355 9.42 0.30 -4.72
N ILE A 356 8.24 -0.18 -5.12
CA ILE A 356 7.31 -0.94 -4.30
C ILE A 356 7.20 -2.40 -4.79
N ASP A 357 6.86 -2.61 -6.06
CA ASP A 357 6.78 -3.93 -6.71
C ASP A 357 8.12 -4.28 -7.38
N VAL A 358 9.19 -4.38 -6.58
CA VAL A 358 10.59 -4.36 -7.05
C VAL A 358 11.06 -5.62 -7.80
N ASN A 359 10.29 -6.71 -7.74
CA ASN A 359 10.69 -8.00 -8.33
C ASN A 359 10.28 -8.15 -9.81
N VAL A 360 9.66 -7.12 -10.37
CA VAL A 360 9.04 -7.13 -11.70
C VAL A 360 9.15 -5.75 -12.33
N THR A 361 9.20 -5.70 -13.66
CA THR A 361 9.09 -4.43 -14.38
C THR A 361 7.66 -3.89 -14.25
N VAL A 362 7.55 -2.63 -13.84
CA VAL A 362 6.27 -1.92 -13.71
C VAL A 362 6.10 -0.92 -14.85
N GLY A 363 4.88 -0.80 -15.35
CA GLY A 363 4.47 0.15 -16.38
C GLY A 363 3.44 1.15 -15.85
N VAL A 364 2.59 1.66 -16.73
CA VAL A 364 1.49 2.55 -16.35
C VAL A 364 0.42 1.75 -15.57
N GLY A 365 -0.08 2.32 -14.47
CA GLY A 365 -1.27 1.87 -13.75
C GLY A 365 -2.32 2.98 -13.68
N PRO A 366 -3.40 2.82 -12.90
CA PRO A 366 -4.53 3.76 -12.95
C PRO A 366 -4.34 4.99 -12.04
N GLY A 367 -3.23 5.07 -11.31
CA GLY A 367 -3.06 6.02 -10.21
C GLY A 367 -2.90 7.48 -10.66
N MET A 368 -2.09 7.75 -11.69
CA MET A 368 -1.90 9.12 -12.17
C MET A 368 -3.15 9.67 -12.88
N SER A 369 -3.77 8.89 -13.77
CA SER A 369 -5.02 9.28 -14.45
C SER A 369 -6.17 9.50 -13.46
N PHE A 370 -6.29 8.66 -12.42
CA PHE A 370 -7.19 8.88 -11.30
C PHE A 370 -6.93 10.21 -10.60
N ALA A 371 -5.68 10.47 -10.18
CA ALA A 371 -5.33 11.63 -9.38
C ALA A 371 -5.54 12.95 -10.13
N ASN A 372 -5.14 13.01 -11.41
CA ASN A 372 -5.40 14.14 -12.28
C ASN A 372 -6.91 14.36 -12.48
N SER A 373 -7.67 13.29 -12.66
CA SER A 373 -9.12 13.38 -12.85
C SER A 373 -9.86 13.85 -11.59
N VAL A 374 -9.42 13.42 -10.42
CA VAL A 374 -9.96 13.88 -9.12
C VAL A 374 -9.68 15.37 -8.92
N LEU A 375 -8.46 15.85 -9.19
CA LEU A 375 -8.13 17.28 -9.10
C LEU A 375 -8.87 18.14 -10.14
N ALA A 376 -9.09 17.61 -11.34
CA ALA A 376 -9.88 18.28 -12.36
C ALA A 376 -11.34 18.43 -11.94
N ASN A 377 -11.90 17.45 -11.22
CA ASN A 377 -13.28 17.47 -10.75
C ASN A 377 -13.46 18.30 -9.47
N ASP A 378 -12.46 18.33 -8.58
CA ASP A 378 -12.49 19.11 -7.34
C ASP A 378 -11.13 19.72 -7.04
N SER A 379 -10.90 20.93 -7.57
CA SER A 379 -9.69 21.71 -7.32
C SER A 379 -9.54 22.15 -5.86
N SER A 380 -10.60 22.07 -5.05
CA SER A 380 -10.54 22.41 -3.62
C SER A 380 -9.81 21.35 -2.78
N LEU A 381 -9.53 20.18 -3.35
CA LEU A 381 -8.71 19.15 -2.71
C LEU A 381 -7.25 19.58 -2.49
N GLY A 382 -6.75 20.60 -3.18
CA GLY A 382 -5.37 21.06 -3.00
C GLY A 382 -4.35 19.97 -3.35
N VAL A 383 -3.57 19.49 -2.37
CA VAL A 383 -2.51 18.50 -2.61
C VAL A 383 -3.04 17.07 -2.48
N VAL A 384 -2.93 16.29 -3.55
CA VAL A 384 -3.21 14.85 -3.59
C VAL A 384 -1.95 14.05 -3.28
N GLY A 385 -2.08 13.06 -2.39
CA GLY A 385 -1.01 12.13 -2.04
C GLY A 385 -1.35 10.69 -2.40
N LEU A 386 -0.58 10.10 -3.31
CA LEU A 386 -0.70 8.70 -3.72
C LEU A 386 0.22 7.82 -2.89
N VAL A 387 -0.33 6.73 -2.34
CA VAL A 387 0.40 5.78 -1.51
C VAL A 387 0.39 4.40 -2.21
N PRO A 388 1.36 4.15 -3.11
CA PRO A 388 1.46 2.89 -3.82
C PRO A 388 1.78 1.75 -2.85
N CYS A 389 0.99 0.69 -2.87
CA CYS A 389 1.12 -0.48 -1.99
C CYS A 389 0.90 -1.80 -2.75
N ALA A 390 0.42 -1.77 -3.99
CA ALA A 390 0.13 -2.97 -4.76
C ALA A 390 1.41 -3.78 -5.06
N VAL A 391 1.26 -5.10 -5.07
CA VAL A 391 2.35 -6.05 -5.36
C VAL A 391 1.80 -7.12 -6.30
N GLY A 392 2.28 -7.13 -7.54
CA GLY A 392 2.00 -8.22 -8.46
C GLY A 392 2.87 -9.43 -8.18
N GLY A 393 4.18 -9.24 -7.95
CA GLY A 393 5.12 -10.36 -7.89
C GLY A 393 5.16 -11.20 -9.19
N THR A 394 5.93 -12.29 -9.20
CA THR A 394 6.11 -13.11 -10.42
C THR A 394 4.95 -14.05 -10.73
N ARG A 395 4.09 -14.34 -9.74
CA ARG A 395 2.92 -15.24 -9.88
C ARG A 395 1.59 -14.57 -9.54
N GLY A 396 1.56 -13.24 -9.38
CA GLY A 396 0.42 -12.54 -8.81
C GLY A 396 0.34 -12.69 -7.28
N THR A 397 -0.50 -11.88 -6.64
CA THR A 397 -0.79 -12.00 -5.20
C THR A 397 -2.26 -12.33 -4.98
N LYS A 398 -2.53 -13.33 -4.14
CA LYS A 398 -3.89 -13.75 -3.74
C LYS A 398 -4.40 -12.93 -2.57
N ILE A 399 -5.71 -12.82 -2.39
CA ILE A 399 -6.27 -12.09 -1.25
C ILE A 399 -5.92 -12.72 0.11
N SER A 400 -5.63 -14.02 0.13
CA SER A 400 -5.09 -14.72 1.32
C SER A 400 -3.72 -14.22 1.76
N GLN A 401 -3.01 -13.47 0.93
CA GLN A 401 -1.74 -12.82 1.28
C GLN A 401 -1.95 -11.39 1.81
N TRP A 402 -3.19 -10.90 1.83
CA TRP A 402 -3.59 -9.57 2.30
C TRP A 402 -4.37 -9.61 3.62
N VAL A 403 -4.41 -10.75 4.31
CA VAL A 403 -5.02 -10.85 5.66
C VAL A 403 -4.24 -10.07 6.71
N ARG A 404 -4.95 -9.57 7.73
CA ARG A 404 -4.36 -8.82 8.84
C ARG A 404 -3.17 -9.56 9.47
N GLY A 405 -2.04 -8.88 9.59
CA GLY A 405 -0.78 -9.44 10.08
C GLY A 405 0.10 -10.10 9.01
N SER A 406 -0.37 -10.21 7.76
CA SER A 406 0.48 -10.58 6.62
C SER A 406 1.43 -9.43 6.26
N PHE A 407 2.49 -9.73 5.51
CA PHE A 407 3.44 -8.71 5.06
C PHE A 407 2.78 -7.62 4.22
N LEU A 408 1.97 -7.98 3.22
CA LEU A 408 1.36 -7.02 2.30
C LEU A 408 0.37 -6.10 3.04
N TYR A 409 -0.43 -6.67 3.94
CA TYR A 409 -1.34 -5.92 4.80
C TYR A 409 -0.58 -4.96 5.73
N ASP A 410 0.46 -5.45 6.41
CA ASP A 410 1.26 -4.65 7.32
C ASP A 410 1.98 -3.50 6.61
N GLN A 411 2.46 -3.71 5.38
CA GLN A 411 3.05 -2.63 4.58
C GLN A 411 2.01 -1.60 4.18
N LEU A 412 0.80 -2.02 3.76
CA LEU A 412 -0.31 -1.13 3.48
C LEU A 412 -0.62 -0.23 4.68
N VAL A 413 -0.83 -0.82 5.87
CA VAL A 413 -1.13 -0.07 7.10
C VAL A 413 0.04 0.83 7.52
N ARG A 414 1.28 0.34 7.44
CA ARG A 414 2.50 1.14 7.76
C ARG A 414 2.59 2.36 6.85
N ARG A 415 2.40 2.19 5.54
CA ARG A 415 2.51 3.26 4.54
C ARG A 415 1.35 4.24 4.66
N ALA A 416 0.14 3.76 4.91
CA ALA A 416 -1.02 4.60 5.21
C ALA A 416 -0.80 5.46 6.46
N GLY A 417 -0.32 4.85 7.56
CA GLY A 417 0.02 5.56 8.79
C GLY A 417 1.14 6.58 8.58
N ALA A 418 2.16 6.24 7.79
CA ALA A 418 3.24 7.16 7.44
C ALA A 418 2.76 8.36 6.61
N ALA A 419 1.87 8.12 5.64
CA ALA A 419 1.28 9.14 4.79
C ALA A 419 0.45 10.15 5.60
N ALA A 420 -0.30 9.68 6.59
CA ALA A 420 -1.13 10.51 7.45
C ALA A 420 -0.32 11.41 8.40
N ARG A 421 0.96 11.10 8.67
CA ARG A 421 1.83 11.96 9.50
C ARG A 421 1.95 13.34 8.88
N GLY A 422 1.83 14.38 9.72
CA GLY A 422 1.85 15.78 9.26
C GLY A 422 0.49 16.31 8.82
N GLY A 423 -0.62 15.66 9.21
CA GLY A 423 -1.99 16.17 9.01
C GLY A 423 -2.64 15.78 7.69
N GLY A 424 -2.13 14.76 7.00
CA GLY A 424 -2.78 14.20 5.82
C GLY A 424 -4.02 13.40 6.19
N LYS A 425 -5.07 13.50 5.38
CA LYS A 425 -6.34 12.77 5.55
C LYS A 425 -6.46 11.68 4.49
N ILE A 426 -6.61 10.44 4.92
CA ILE A 426 -6.91 9.30 4.03
C ILE A 426 -8.35 9.44 3.55
N GLN A 427 -8.51 9.68 2.24
CA GLN A 427 -9.80 9.88 1.60
C GLN A 427 -10.43 8.57 1.16
N ALA A 428 -9.64 7.71 0.49
CA ALA A 428 -10.12 6.42 0.02
C ALA A 428 -8.97 5.41 -0.19
N MET A 429 -9.33 4.14 -0.28
CA MET A 429 -8.50 3.10 -0.87
C MET A 429 -9.04 2.71 -2.25
N LEU A 430 -8.14 2.64 -3.23
CA LEU A 430 -8.38 2.00 -4.53
C LEU A 430 -7.83 0.57 -4.46
N TRP A 431 -8.66 -0.40 -4.81
CA TRP A 431 -8.34 -1.82 -4.72
C TRP A 431 -8.57 -2.52 -6.06
N TYR A 432 -7.52 -3.03 -6.69
CA TYR A 432 -7.65 -3.86 -7.90
C TYR A 432 -6.83 -5.14 -7.74
N GLN A 433 -7.55 -6.23 -7.45
CA GLN A 433 -7.00 -7.54 -7.18
C GLN A 433 -8.06 -8.61 -7.42
N GLY A 434 -7.62 -9.84 -7.69
CA GLY A 434 -8.47 -11.03 -7.73
C GLY A 434 -8.06 -12.01 -8.82
N GLU A 435 -7.23 -11.59 -9.78
CA GLU A 435 -6.87 -12.40 -10.94
C GLU A 435 -6.16 -13.69 -10.53
N SER A 436 -5.38 -13.68 -9.44
CA SER A 436 -4.71 -14.88 -8.90
C SER A 436 -5.63 -15.80 -8.10
N ASP A 437 -6.74 -15.30 -7.57
CA ASP A 437 -7.73 -16.11 -6.84
C ASP A 437 -8.66 -16.86 -7.80
N THR A 438 -8.54 -16.64 -9.12
CA THR A 438 -9.31 -17.36 -10.15
C THR A 438 -8.73 -18.73 -10.51
N VAL A 439 -7.55 -19.07 -9.99
CA VAL A 439 -6.83 -20.33 -10.31
C VAL A 439 -7.45 -21.53 -9.62
N ASP A 440 -7.86 -21.36 -8.37
CA ASP A 440 -8.37 -22.41 -7.51
C ASP A 440 -9.83 -22.12 -7.13
N GLU A 441 -10.68 -23.15 -7.13
CA GLU A 441 -12.11 -22.98 -6.88
C GLU A 441 -12.40 -22.57 -5.43
N GLU A 442 -11.65 -23.12 -4.46
CA GLU A 442 -11.83 -22.81 -3.04
C GLU A 442 -11.45 -21.35 -2.75
N ASP A 443 -10.38 -20.86 -3.37
CA ASP A 443 -9.99 -19.46 -3.29
C ASP A 443 -11.05 -18.53 -3.92
N ALA A 444 -11.58 -18.90 -5.10
CA ALA A 444 -12.62 -18.13 -5.76
C ALA A 444 -13.93 -18.09 -4.97
N GLU A 445 -14.34 -19.21 -4.36
CA GLU A 445 -15.52 -19.29 -3.49
C GLU A 445 -15.34 -18.51 -2.19
N SER A 446 -14.14 -18.54 -1.61
CA SER A 446 -13.80 -17.83 -0.38
C SER A 446 -13.54 -16.33 -0.59
N TYR A 447 -13.43 -15.86 -1.83
CA TYR A 447 -12.97 -14.52 -2.16
C TYR A 447 -13.80 -13.43 -1.51
N LYS A 448 -15.14 -13.53 -1.58
CA LYS A 448 -16.06 -12.53 -1.00
C LYS A 448 -15.81 -12.33 0.49
N GLY A 449 -15.80 -13.41 1.26
CA GLY A 449 -15.63 -13.33 2.72
C GLY A 449 -14.25 -12.82 3.13
N ARG A 450 -13.20 -13.20 2.38
CA ARG A 450 -11.84 -12.67 2.61
C ARG A 450 -11.75 -11.18 2.30
N LEU A 451 -12.43 -10.72 1.24
CA LEU A 451 -12.47 -9.31 0.85
C LEU A 451 -13.23 -8.44 1.86
N GLU A 452 -14.40 -8.89 2.32
CA GLU A 452 -15.17 -8.22 3.38
C GLU A 452 -14.30 -8.08 4.64
N LYS A 453 -13.67 -9.18 5.05
CA LYS A 453 -12.80 -9.21 6.23
C LYS A 453 -11.60 -8.27 6.09
N PHE A 454 -10.95 -8.25 4.93
CA PHE A 454 -9.84 -7.34 4.65
C PHE A 454 -10.25 -5.87 4.77
N PHE A 455 -11.41 -5.48 4.23
CA PHE A 455 -11.91 -4.10 4.32
C PHE A 455 -12.27 -3.71 5.75
N GLU A 456 -12.89 -4.61 6.52
CA GLU A 456 -13.18 -4.40 7.94
C GLU A 456 -11.91 -4.22 8.76
N ASP A 457 -10.93 -5.11 8.57
CA ASP A 457 -9.64 -5.04 9.27
C ASP A 457 -8.91 -3.74 8.95
N LEU A 458 -8.86 -3.34 7.67
CA LEU A 458 -8.21 -2.10 7.26
C LEU A 458 -8.89 -0.87 7.89
N ARG A 459 -10.24 -0.82 7.88
CA ARG A 459 -11.01 0.25 8.52
C ARG A 459 -10.73 0.33 10.01
N SER A 460 -10.63 -0.82 10.68
CA SER A 460 -10.31 -0.92 12.10
C SER A 460 -8.90 -0.42 12.40
N ASP A 461 -7.89 -0.90 11.67
CA ASP A 461 -6.48 -0.55 11.91
C ASP A 461 -6.15 0.90 11.53
N LEU A 462 -6.85 1.47 10.54
CA LEU A 462 -6.77 2.90 10.23
C LEU A 462 -7.68 3.78 11.08
N GLN A 463 -8.46 3.19 12.00
CA GLN A 463 -9.45 3.88 12.84
C GLN A 463 -10.43 4.76 12.03
N SER A 464 -10.82 4.26 10.86
CA SER A 464 -11.68 4.96 9.90
C SER A 464 -12.83 4.03 9.49
N PRO A 465 -13.87 3.86 10.34
CA PRO A 465 -14.97 2.95 10.07
C PRO A 465 -15.76 3.31 8.81
N SER A 466 -15.71 4.57 8.40
CA SER A 466 -16.38 5.08 7.19
C SER A 466 -15.44 5.25 6.00
N LEU A 467 -14.20 4.72 6.04
CA LEU A 467 -13.25 4.83 4.93
C LEU A 467 -13.90 4.38 3.62
N SER A 468 -13.88 5.26 2.63
CA SER A 468 -14.32 4.98 1.27
C SER A 468 -13.40 3.95 0.61
N ILE A 469 -13.97 2.91 0.02
CA ILE A 469 -13.23 1.88 -0.71
C ILE A 469 -13.82 1.78 -2.11
N ILE A 470 -12.96 1.84 -3.11
CA ILE A 470 -13.33 1.70 -4.51
C ILE A 470 -12.56 0.49 -5.02
N GLN A 471 -13.27 -0.63 -5.18
CA GLN A 471 -12.72 -1.85 -5.73
C GLN A 471 -12.99 -1.97 -7.23
N VAL A 472 -12.26 -2.85 -7.89
CA VAL A 472 -12.41 -3.14 -9.32
C VAL A 472 -12.81 -4.60 -9.51
N ALA A 473 -13.91 -4.83 -10.24
CA ALA A 473 -14.23 -6.16 -10.74
C ALA A 473 -13.28 -6.51 -11.89
N ILE A 474 -12.55 -7.61 -11.75
CA ILE A 474 -11.40 -7.94 -12.60
C ILE A 474 -11.76 -8.07 -14.09
N ALA A 475 -10.93 -7.53 -14.98
CA ALA A 475 -11.12 -7.60 -16.43
C ALA A 475 -10.73 -8.98 -17.02
N SER A 476 -9.75 -9.62 -16.39
CA SER A 476 -9.02 -10.79 -16.85
C SER A 476 -8.73 -11.73 -15.67
N ALA A 477 -8.14 -12.90 -15.93
CA ALA A 477 -7.91 -13.92 -14.93
C ALA A 477 -6.67 -14.77 -15.23
N GLN A 478 -6.04 -15.29 -14.17
CA GLN A 478 -4.97 -16.30 -14.29
C GLN A 478 -5.51 -17.73 -14.37
N GLY A 479 -6.79 -17.94 -14.05
CA GLY A 479 -7.45 -19.24 -14.04
C GLY A 479 -8.91 -19.19 -14.47
N SER A 480 -9.60 -20.32 -14.34
CA SER A 480 -10.92 -20.54 -14.95
C SER A 480 -12.10 -19.98 -14.15
N PHE A 481 -11.89 -19.56 -12.90
CA PHE A 481 -12.98 -19.17 -11.98
C PHE A 481 -13.25 -17.66 -11.95
N ILE A 482 -12.99 -16.95 -13.05
CA ILE A 482 -13.16 -15.48 -13.15
C ILE A 482 -14.56 -15.00 -12.78
N GLU A 483 -15.61 -15.68 -13.24
CA GLU A 483 -16.99 -15.25 -13.00
C GLU A 483 -17.38 -15.36 -11.52
N LYS A 484 -16.82 -16.33 -10.76
CA LYS A 484 -17.04 -16.43 -9.31
C LYS A 484 -16.42 -15.23 -8.57
N VAL A 485 -15.17 -14.89 -8.88
CA VAL A 485 -14.48 -13.74 -8.28
C VAL A 485 -15.18 -12.43 -8.66
N ARG A 486 -15.56 -12.26 -9.92
CA ARG A 486 -16.30 -11.07 -10.38
C ARG A 486 -17.67 -10.95 -9.71
N GLU A 487 -18.42 -12.04 -9.59
CA GLU A 487 -19.70 -12.04 -8.88
C GLU A 487 -19.54 -11.61 -7.43
N ALA A 488 -18.50 -12.09 -6.74
CA ALA A 488 -18.16 -11.67 -5.39
C ALA A 488 -17.87 -10.16 -5.30
N GLN A 489 -17.13 -9.60 -6.26
CA GLN A 489 -16.78 -8.17 -6.32
C GLN A 489 -18.00 -7.29 -6.63
N LEU A 490 -18.81 -7.67 -7.61
CA LEU A 490 -19.97 -6.89 -8.06
C LEU A 490 -21.14 -6.91 -7.06
N ARG A 491 -21.27 -7.99 -6.27
CA ARG A 491 -22.35 -8.17 -5.28
C ARG A 491 -21.92 -7.87 -3.85
N LEU A 492 -20.80 -7.17 -3.67
CA LEU A 492 -20.35 -6.72 -2.36
C LEU A 492 -21.23 -5.57 -1.88
N ASP A 493 -22.02 -5.80 -0.83
CA ASP A 493 -22.94 -4.81 -0.26
C ASP A 493 -22.40 -4.31 1.09
N LEU A 494 -21.39 -3.45 1.02
CA LEU A 494 -20.79 -2.82 2.18
C LEU A 494 -20.93 -1.30 2.10
N ALA A 495 -21.25 -0.67 3.23
CA ALA A 495 -21.33 0.78 3.33
C ALA A 495 -20.01 1.45 2.88
N ASN A 496 -20.11 2.56 2.15
CA ASN A 496 -18.98 3.31 1.58
C ASN A 496 -18.04 2.47 0.72
N VAL A 497 -18.54 1.39 0.10
CA VAL A 497 -17.81 0.62 -0.90
C VAL A 497 -18.47 0.79 -2.26
N LYS A 498 -17.67 1.01 -3.30
CA LYS A 498 -18.11 1.00 -4.71
C LYS A 498 -17.27 0.02 -5.51
N CYS A 499 -17.89 -0.58 -6.52
CA CYS A 499 -17.22 -1.47 -7.46
C CYS A 499 -17.27 -0.85 -8.87
N VAL A 500 -16.11 -0.73 -9.49
CA VAL A 500 -15.94 -0.35 -10.90
C VAL A 500 -15.72 -1.63 -11.69
N ASP A 501 -16.40 -1.80 -12.83
CA ASP A 501 -16.24 -3.01 -13.64
C ASP A 501 -15.22 -2.79 -14.77
N ALA A 502 -14.10 -3.51 -14.73
CA ALA A 502 -13.06 -3.42 -15.75
C ALA A 502 -13.30 -4.37 -16.95
N LYS A 503 -14.39 -5.14 -16.96
CA LYS A 503 -14.70 -6.06 -18.07
C LYS A 503 -14.81 -5.31 -19.40
N GLY A 504 -14.08 -5.80 -20.39
CA GLY A 504 -14.08 -5.24 -21.74
C GLY A 504 -13.04 -4.15 -21.97
N LEU A 505 -12.31 -3.71 -20.93
CA LEU A 505 -11.12 -2.90 -21.12
C LEU A 505 -10.06 -3.69 -21.90
N GLU A 506 -9.29 -2.97 -22.72
CA GLU A 506 -8.28 -3.56 -23.60
C GLU A 506 -7.15 -4.22 -22.80
N LEU A 507 -6.74 -5.40 -23.23
CA LEU A 507 -5.66 -6.17 -22.60
C LEU A 507 -4.40 -6.13 -23.45
N GLU A 508 -3.25 -6.17 -22.79
CA GLU A 508 -1.96 -6.44 -23.38
C GLU A 508 -1.95 -7.82 -24.10
N PRO A 509 -0.96 -8.09 -24.98
CA PRO A 509 -0.88 -9.36 -25.70
C PRO A 509 -0.79 -10.61 -24.82
N ASP A 510 -0.52 -10.46 -23.52
CA ASP A 510 -0.55 -11.57 -22.56
C ASP A 510 -1.97 -11.96 -22.11
N HIS A 511 -2.99 -11.21 -22.54
CA HIS A 511 -4.40 -11.40 -22.21
C HIS A 511 -4.69 -11.37 -20.71
N LEU A 512 -3.80 -10.78 -19.91
CA LEU A 512 -3.90 -10.70 -18.47
C LEU A 512 -3.84 -9.27 -17.97
N HIS A 513 -2.97 -8.44 -18.52
CA HIS A 513 -2.79 -7.08 -18.03
C HIS A 513 -3.52 -6.05 -18.88
N LEU A 514 -3.94 -4.94 -18.28
CA LEU A 514 -4.53 -3.83 -19.02
C LEU A 514 -3.47 -3.08 -19.84
N THR A 515 -3.84 -2.61 -21.03
CA THR A 515 -2.98 -1.70 -21.82
C THR A 515 -2.85 -0.34 -21.14
N THR A 516 -1.86 0.47 -21.55
CA THR A 516 -1.73 1.86 -21.09
C THR A 516 -3.02 2.67 -21.25
N LEU A 517 -3.74 2.53 -22.36
CA LEU A 517 -5.00 3.24 -22.59
C LEU A 517 -6.13 2.72 -21.69
N ALA A 518 -6.20 1.41 -21.48
CA ALA A 518 -7.14 0.81 -20.55
C ALA A 518 -6.89 1.24 -19.10
N GLU A 519 -5.63 1.40 -18.67
CA GLU A 519 -5.28 1.93 -17.34
C GLU A 519 -5.68 3.41 -17.17
N VAL A 520 -5.57 4.22 -18.24
CA VAL A 520 -6.11 5.59 -18.23
C VAL A 520 -7.62 5.57 -18.04
N GLN A 521 -8.33 4.77 -18.83
CA GLN A 521 -9.79 4.62 -18.72
C GLN A 521 -10.21 4.16 -17.33
N LEU A 522 -9.52 3.16 -16.77
CA LEU A 522 -9.80 2.67 -15.41
C LEU A 522 -9.60 3.77 -14.36
N GLY A 523 -8.53 4.56 -14.44
CA GLY A 523 -8.30 5.67 -13.52
C GLY A 523 -9.41 6.73 -13.56
N GLU A 524 -9.96 7.02 -14.74
CA GLU A 524 -11.13 7.90 -14.87
C GLU A 524 -12.39 7.29 -14.25
N MET A 525 -12.64 5.99 -14.49
CA MET A 525 -13.77 5.27 -13.88
C MET A 525 -13.67 5.26 -12.34
N LEU A 526 -12.46 5.08 -11.79
CA LEU A 526 -12.19 5.17 -10.35
C LEU A 526 -12.44 6.59 -9.82
N ALA A 527 -12.08 7.64 -10.56
CA ALA A 527 -12.32 9.03 -10.17
C ALA A 527 -13.82 9.36 -10.16
N VAL A 528 -14.57 8.84 -11.13
CA VAL A 528 -16.04 8.92 -11.18
C VAL A 528 -16.66 8.23 -9.97
N ALA A 529 -16.20 7.02 -9.62
CA ALA A 529 -16.68 6.30 -8.43
C ALA A 529 -16.34 7.03 -7.13
N HIS A 530 -15.16 7.67 -7.05
CA HIS A 530 -14.79 8.50 -5.90
C HIS A 530 -15.73 9.69 -5.73
N ALA A 531 -16.01 10.43 -6.81
CA ALA A 531 -16.94 11.55 -6.77
C ALA A 531 -18.31 11.11 -6.24
N GLN A 532 -18.83 9.95 -6.67
CA GLN A 532 -20.10 9.41 -6.18
C GLN A 532 -20.15 9.16 -4.66
N LEU A 533 -19.01 8.81 -4.04
CA LEU A 533 -18.91 8.57 -2.60
C LEU A 533 -18.81 9.86 -1.77
N VAL A 534 -18.35 10.96 -2.39
CA VAL A 534 -18.11 12.24 -1.70
C VAL A 534 -19.30 13.19 -1.80
N ILE A 535 -20.21 12.99 -2.78
CA ILE A 535 -21.39 13.84 -2.92
C ILE A 535 -22.40 13.52 -1.79
N PRO A 536 -22.70 14.48 -0.90
CA PRO A 536 -23.63 14.24 0.21
C PRO A 536 -25.03 13.88 -0.32
N ALA A 537 -25.76 13.05 0.43
CA ALA A 537 -27.16 12.71 0.16
C ALA A 537 -28.05 13.98 0.22
N SER A 538 -28.20 14.60 -0.95
CA SER A 538 -29.07 15.68 -1.44
C SER A 538 -29.59 16.75 -0.45
N PRO A 539 -29.21 18.03 -0.67
CA PRO A 539 -30.18 19.13 -0.77
C PRO A 539 -30.99 19.02 -2.09
N HIS A 540 -32.24 19.51 -2.13
CA HIS A 540 -33.07 19.51 -3.34
C HIS A 540 -32.52 20.45 -4.45
N PRO A 541 -32.69 20.14 -5.75
CA PRO A 541 -32.19 21.00 -6.83
C PRO A 541 -32.95 22.32 -6.92
N ASN A 542 -32.23 23.41 -7.22
CA ASN A 542 -32.79 24.75 -7.46
C ASN A 542 -33.28 24.91 -8.91
N SER A 543 -32.53 24.38 -9.86
CA SER A 543 -32.73 24.57 -11.30
C SER A 543 -32.91 23.22 -11.98
N ILE A 544 -34.10 22.96 -12.53
CA ILE A 544 -34.50 21.66 -13.06
C ILE A 544 -34.53 21.70 -14.59
N PHE A 545 -33.88 20.73 -15.23
CA PHE A 545 -33.90 20.53 -16.68
C PHE A 545 -34.46 19.15 -17.02
N LEU A 546 -35.34 19.11 -18.02
CA LEU A 546 -35.96 17.88 -18.49
C LEU A 546 -35.16 17.32 -19.67
N LEU A 547 -34.93 16.01 -19.71
CA LEU A 547 -34.27 15.33 -20.82
C LEU A 547 -35.29 14.40 -21.48
N ALA A 548 -35.88 14.81 -22.60
CA ALA A 548 -36.98 14.09 -23.24
C ALA A 548 -36.77 13.92 -24.75
N GLY A 549 -37.48 12.96 -25.34
CA GLY A 549 -37.28 12.55 -26.74
C GLY A 549 -36.87 11.09 -26.85
N GLN A 550 -35.99 10.76 -27.79
CA GLN A 550 -35.67 9.36 -28.15
C GLN A 550 -34.20 8.94 -27.91
N SER A 551 -33.69 8.00 -28.71
CA SER A 551 -32.49 7.21 -28.47
C SER A 551 -31.26 8.05 -28.10
N ASN A 552 -30.92 9.08 -28.86
CA ASN A 552 -29.73 9.91 -28.57
C ASN A 552 -29.91 10.71 -27.27
N MET A 553 -31.10 11.27 -26.99
CA MET A 553 -31.36 11.89 -25.67
C MET A 553 -31.25 10.89 -24.52
N SER A 554 -31.70 9.64 -24.72
CA SER A 554 -31.55 8.59 -23.70
C SER A 554 -30.09 8.20 -23.46
N GLY A 555 -29.21 8.54 -24.40
CA GLY A 555 -27.77 8.27 -24.36
C GLY A 555 -27.41 6.99 -25.09
N ARG A 556 -26.70 7.13 -26.21
CA ARG A 556 -26.17 6.01 -27.01
C ARG A 556 -24.66 6.06 -27.22
N GLY A 557 -23.99 7.11 -26.75
CA GLY A 557 -22.53 7.20 -26.79
C GLY A 557 -21.87 6.05 -26.03
N GLY A 558 -21.01 5.31 -26.72
CA GLY A 558 -20.25 4.19 -26.16
C GLY A 558 -21.04 2.88 -26.06
N VAL A 559 -22.29 2.82 -26.54
CA VAL A 559 -23.04 1.56 -26.61
C VAL A 559 -22.59 0.77 -27.82
N THR A 560 -22.09 -0.44 -27.60
CA THR A 560 -21.58 -1.35 -28.63
C THR A 560 -22.71 -2.09 -29.35
N MET A 561 -22.37 -2.76 -30.46
CA MET A 561 -23.31 -3.60 -31.22
C MET A 561 -23.91 -4.75 -30.38
N ASN A 562 -23.23 -5.17 -29.31
CA ASN A 562 -23.73 -6.22 -28.40
C ASN A 562 -24.64 -5.65 -27.29
N ASN A 563 -25.10 -4.40 -27.43
CA ASN A 563 -25.94 -3.71 -26.45
C ASN A 563 -25.29 -3.62 -25.07
N THR A 564 -23.97 -3.46 -25.02
CA THR A 564 -23.19 -3.16 -23.80
C THR A 564 -22.63 -1.75 -23.89
N TRP A 565 -22.57 -1.02 -22.78
CA TRP A 565 -21.88 0.28 -22.74
C TRP A 565 -20.40 0.05 -22.40
N ASP A 566 -19.51 0.76 -23.10
CA ASP A 566 -18.05 0.70 -22.91
C ASP A 566 -17.57 1.24 -21.56
N GLY A 567 -18.44 1.91 -20.80
CA GLY A 567 -18.10 2.47 -19.49
C GLY A 567 -17.34 3.79 -19.56
N PHE A 568 -17.02 4.28 -20.76
CA PHE A 568 -16.22 5.48 -20.94
C PHE A 568 -17.05 6.75 -20.66
N VAL A 569 -16.58 7.57 -19.72
CA VAL A 569 -17.22 8.85 -19.35
C VAL A 569 -16.26 10.00 -19.70
N PRO A 570 -16.56 10.78 -20.75
CA PRO A 570 -15.74 11.92 -21.14
C PRO A 570 -15.57 12.94 -20.01
N PRO A 571 -14.46 13.71 -19.99
CA PRO A 571 -14.22 14.74 -18.99
C PRO A 571 -15.39 15.70 -18.76
N GLU A 572 -16.09 16.08 -19.83
CA GLU A 572 -17.21 17.02 -19.77
C GLU A 572 -18.49 16.42 -19.17
N CYS A 573 -18.57 15.09 -19.13
CA CYS A 573 -19.68 14.35 -18.52
C CYS A 573 -19.37 13.85 -17.11
N ARG A 574 -18.22 14.22 -16.52
CA ARG A 574 -17.83 13.75 -15.18
C ARG A 574 -18.83 14.23 -14.10
N PRO A 575 -19.05 13.44 -13.04
CA PRO A 575 -19.96 13.80 -11.95
C PRO A 575 -19.58 15.12 -11.29
N ASN A 576 -20.58 15.88 -10.89
CA ASN A 576 -20.42 17.14 -10.20
C ASN A 576 -21.37 17.19 -9.00
N ARG A 577 -20.87 17.62 -7.83
CA ARG A 577 -21.66 17.68 -6.59
C ARG A 577 -22.90 18.57 -6.67
N ASN A 578 -22.92 19.51 -7.62
CA ASN A 578 -24.04 20.41 -7.85
C ASN A 578 -24.99 19.89 -8.93
N ILE A 579 -24.82 18.67 -9.43
CA ILE A 579 -25.71 18.06 -10.43
C ILE A 579 -26.34 16.80 -9.84
N LEU A 580 -27.66 16.79 -9.83
CA LEU A 580 -28.49 15.68 -9.39
C LEU A 580 -29.28 15.10 -10.56
N ARG A 581 -29.65 13.83 -10.46
CA ARG A 581 -30.52 13.13 -11.39
C ARG A 581 -31.72 12.59 -10.63
N LEU A 582 -32.90 12.65 -11.25
CA LEU A 582 -34.09 11.97 -10.76
C LEU A 582 -34.13 10.51 -11.23
N THR A 583 -34.14 9.56 -10.30
CA THR A 583 -34.20 8.11 -10.60
C THR A 583 -35.59 7.68 -11.07
N ALA A 584 -35.71 6.44 -11.53
CA ALA A 584 -36.99 5.77 -11.82
C ALA A 584 -37.90 5.72 -10.58
N ALA A 585 -37.31 5.57 -9.39
CA ALA A 585 -37.98 5.60 -8.10
C ALA A 585 -38.37 7.01 -7.61
N LEU A 586 -38.18 8.05 -8.43
CA LEU A 586 -38.49 9.44 -8.12
C LEU A 586 -37.67 10.02 -6.95
N ALA A 587 -36.46 9.50 -6.75
CA ALA A 587 -35.51 10.02 -5.76
C ALA A 587 -34.41 10.84 -6.45
N TRP A 588 -33.99 11.94 -5.83
CA TRP A 588 -32.82 12.69 -6.25
C TRP A 588 -31.55 12.00 -5.79
N VAL A 589 -30.66 11.73 -6.73
CA VAL A 589 -29.32 11.15 -6.47
C VAL A 589 -28.27 11.98 -7.19
N PRO A 590 -26.99 11.92 -6.79
CA PRO A 590 -25.89 12.49 -7.57
C PRO A 590 -25.94 12.04 -9.04
N ALA A 591 -25.83 12.97 -9.97
CA ALA A 591 -25.92 12.67 -11.40
C ALA A 591 -24.64 12.01 -11.90
N THR A 592 -24.79 10.83 -12.51
CA THR A 592 -23.73 10.13 -13.23
C THR A 592 -24.25 9.48 -14.49
N GLU A 593 -23.38 9.37 -15.49
CA GLU A 593 -23.69 8.55 -16.67
C GLU A 593 -23.81 7.06 -16.31
N PRO A 594 -24.60 6.29 -17.07
CA PRO A 594 -25.57 6.74 -18.07
C PRO A 594 -26.82 7.34 -17.42
N LEU A 595 -27.24 8.56 -17.81
CA LEU A 595 -28.35 9.28 -17.18
C LEU A 595 -29.73 8.61 -17.31
N HIS A 596 -29.91 7.62 -18.18
CA HIS A 596 -31.19 6.90 -18.35
C HIS A 596 -31.15 5.43 -17.89
N LYS A 597 -30.05 4.98 -17.25
CA LYS A 597 -29.79 3.55 -16.92
C LYS A 597 -30.89 2.79 -16.17
N ASP A 598 -31.78 3.46 -15.44
CA ASP A 598 -32.79 2.84 -14.58
C ASP A 598 -34.22 2.98 -15.13
N LEU A 599 -34.38 3.58 -16.31
CA LEU A 599 -35.69 3.87 -16.89
C LEU A 599 -36.22 2.80 -17.83
N ASN A 600 -35.32 2.06 -18.49
CA ASN A 600 -35.69 0.99 -19.40
C ASN A 600 -34.80 -0.24 -19.15
N ALA A 601 -35.37 -1.25 -18.48
CA ALA A 601 -34.66 -2.49 -18.16
C ALA A 601 -34.23 -3.30 -19.40
N TYR A 602 -34.78 -3.00 -20.58
CA TYR A 602 -34.50 -3.72 -21.83
C TYR A 602 -33.55 -2.99 -22.77
N ALA A 603 -33.11 -1.77 -22.42
CA ALA A 603 -32.23 -0.97 -23.26
C ALA A 603 -31.01 -0.49 -22.48
N THR A 604 -29.83 -0.69 -23.06
CA THR A 604 -28.59 -0.17 -22.52
C THR A 604 -28.45 1.31 -22.88
N ALA A 605 -28.37 2.16 -21.86
CA ALA A 605 -28.04 3.56 -22.01
C ALA A 605 -26.52 3.76 -21.94
N GLY A 606 -26.00 4.64 -22.76
CA GLY A 606 -24.63 5.15 -22.70
C GLY A 606 -24.61 6.65 -22.37
N VAL A 607 -23.57 7.34 -22.82
CA VAL A 607 -23.46 8.79 -22.67
C VAL A 607 -24.51 9.49 -23.55
N GLY A 608 -25.25 10.43 -22.96
CA GLY A 608 -26.14 11.35 -23.67
C GLY A 608 -25.70 12.82 -23.48
N PRO A 609 -26.47 13.80 -23.96
CA PRO A 609 -26.06 15.21 -23.92
C PRO A 609 -26.28 15.87 -22.55
N GLY A 610 -26.91 15.18 -21.59
CA GLY A 610 -27.39 15.76 -20.35
C GLY A 610 -26.28 16.19 -19.38
N MET A 611 -25.26 15.36 -19.16
CA MET A 611 -24.17 15.71 -18.24
C MET A 611 -23.28 16.83 -18.80
N SER A 612 -22.88 16.75 -20.06
CA SER A 612 -22.08 17.80 -20.72
C SER A 612 -22.85 19.12 -20.78
N PHE A 613 -24.16 19.10 -21.02
CA PHE A 613 -25.02 20.28 -20.89
C PHE A 613 -24.96 20.87 -19.48
N ALA A 614 -25.24 20.06 -18.46
CA ALA A 614 -25.36 20.51 -17.07
C ALA A 614 -24.03 21.06 -16.51
N ASN A 615 -22.92 20.39 -16.80
CA ASN A 615 -21.58 20.89 -16.45
C ASN A 615 -21.28 22.21 -17.18
N SER A 616 -21.61 22.31 -18.48
CA SER A 616 -21.35 23.52 -19.27
C SER A 616 -22.15 24.74 -18.79
N VAL A 617 -23.44 24.56 -18.43
CA VAL A 617 -24.24 25.68 -17.88
C VAL A 617 -23.75 26.09 -16.50
N LEU A 618 -23.39 25.15 -15.62
CA LEU A 618 -22.88 25.46 -14.28
C LEU A 618 -21.52 26.15 -14.30
N ALA A 619 -20.64 25.76 -15.23
CA ALA A 619 -19.35 26.40 -15.40
C ALA A 619 -19.46 27.89 -15.80
N ARG A 620 -20.58 28.28 -16.41
CA ARG A 620 -20.79 29.64 -16.94
C ARG A 620 -21.82 30.46 -16.16
N ASP A 621 -22.73 29.82 -15.44
CA ASP A 621 -23.68 30.46 -14.54
C ASP A 621 -23.85 29.67 -13.23
N SER A 622 -23.02 30.00 -12.25
CA SER A 622 -23.07 29.41 -10.90
C SER A 622 -24.33 29.78 -10.11
N ARG A 623 -25.11 30.79 -10.55
CA ARG A 623 -26.35 31.20 -9.88
C ARG A 623 -27.48 30.20 -10.07
N LEU A 624 -27.32 29.24 -11.01
CA LEU A 624 -28.25 28.12 -11.17
C LEU A 624 -28.32 27.23 -9.93
N GLY A 625 -27.33 27.30 -9.03
CA GLY A 625 -27.30 26.53 -7.78
C GLY A 625 -27.15 25.04 -8.06
N VAL A 626 -27.91 24.20 -7.36
CA VAL A 626 -27.96 22.76 -7.65
C VAL A 626 -28.84 22.51 -8.87
N VAL A 627 -28.26 21.92 -9.91
CA VAL A 627 -28.94 21.52 -11.15
C VAL A 627 -29.54 20.13 -10.99
N GLY A 628 -30.82 19.98 -11.31
CA GLY A 628 -31.53 18.71 -11.34
C GLY A 628 -31.86 18.28 -12.77
N LEU A 629 -31.35 17.14 -13.19
CA LEU A 629 -31.67 16.49 -14.46
C LEU A 629 -32.82 15.50 -14.27
N VAL A 630 -33.84 15.58 -15.12
CA VAL A 630 -35.00 14.69 -15.10
C VAL A 630 -35.00 13.87 -16.40
N PRO A 631 -34.37 12.69 -16.41
CA PRO A 631 -34.33 11.82 -17.57
C PRO A 631 -35.74 11.28 -17.84
N CYS A 632 -36.22 11.42 -19.07
CA CYS A 632 -37.55 11.00 -19.52
C CYS A 632 -37.51 10.33 -20.90
N ALA A 633 -36.40 10.41 -21.65
CA ALA A 633 -36.33 9.94 -23.02
C ALA A 633 -36.49 8.43 -23.16
N VAL A 634 -37.12 7.99 -24.26
CA VAL A 634 -37.37 6.58 -24.57
C VAL A 634 -36.97 6.30 -26.01
N GLY A 635 -35.98 5.43 -26.20
CA GLY A 635 -35.48 5.07 -27.53
C GLY A 635 -36.55 4.46 -28.45
N GLY A 636 -36.46 4.77 -29.75
CA GLY A 636 -37.33 4.20 -30.80
C GLY A 636 -38.75 4.77 -30.85
N THR A 637 -39.04 5.86 -30.13
CA THR A 637 -40.39 6.44 -30.10
C THR A 637 -40.58 7.53 -31.15
N ALA A 638 -41.71 7.52 -31.84
CA ALA A 638 -42.14 8.56 -32.77
C ALA A 638 -42.76 9.77 -32.03
N ILE A 639 -42.74 10.97 -32.64
CA ILE A 639 -43.33 12.19 -32.04
C ILE A 639 -44.81 12.02 -31.72
N GLY A 640 -45.55 11.24 -32.50
CA GLY A 640 -46.96 10.93 -32.26
C GLY A 640 -47.23 10.22 -30.93
N GLN A 641 -46.21 9.58 -30.33
CA GLN A 641 -46.32 8.92 -29.03
C GLN A 641 -46.13 9.90 -27.85
N TRP A 642 -45.73 11.14 -28.09
CA TRP A 642 -45.51 12.18 -27.07
C TRP A 642 -46.66 13.18 -26.94
N VAL A 643 -47.81 12.88 -27.54
CA VAL A 643 -49.01 13.74 -27.48
C VAL A 643 -49.71 13.67 -26.12
N ARG A 644 -50.40 14.75 -25.73
CA ARG A 644 -51.16 14.80 -24.48
C ARG A 644 -52.16 13.64 -24.40
N GLY A 645 -52.16 12.93 -23.27
CA GLY A 645 -52.99 11.75 -23.04
C GLY A 645 -52.32 10.43 -23.41
N SER A 646 -51.16 10.46 -24.08
CA SER A 646 -50.36 9.26 -24.31
C SER A 646 -49.63 8.81 -23.04
N PHE A 647 -49.17 7.56 -23.06
CA PHE A 647 -48.38 6.98 -21.97
C PHE A 647 -47.08 7.77 -21.72
N LEU A 648 -46.30 8.08 -22.77
CA LEU A 648 -45.01 8.77 -22.64
C LEU A 648 -45.18 10.19 -22.09
N TYR A 649 -46.19 10.92 -22.59
CA TYR A 649 -46.52 12.24 -22.06
C TYR A 649 -46.91 12.17 -20.58
N GLY A 650 -47.73 11.19 -20.21
CA GLY A 650 -48.12 10.95 -18.82
C GLY A 650 -46.93 10.64 -17.90
N GLN A 651 -45.97 9.81 -18.35
CA GLN A 651 -44.75 9.52 -17.59
C GLN A 651 -43.86 10.76 -17.43
N LEU A 652 -43.68 11.55 -18.48
CA LEU A 652 -42.95 12.81 -18.41
C LEU A 652 -43.58 13.73 -17.35
N VAL A 653 -44.89 13.98 -17.43
CA VAL A 653 -45.60 14.85 -16.47
C VAL A 653 -45.49 14.34 -15.04
N ARG A 654 -45.61 13.02 -14.82
CA ARG A 654 -45.44 12.39 -13.50
C ARG A 654 -44.05 12.68 -12.92
N ARG A 655 -43.00 12.50 -13.73
CA ARG A 655 -41.61 12.71 -13.30
C ARG A 655 -41.31 14.18 -13.03
N VAL A 656 -41.80 15.07 -13.89
CA VAL A 656 -41.71 16.53 -13.70
C VAL A 656 -42.41 16.95 -12.40
N SER A 657 -43.60 16.43 -12.14
CA SER A 657 -44.37 16.75 -10.93
C SER A 657 -43.63 16.34 -9.67
N ALA A 658 -42.99 15.16 -9.66
CA ALA A 658 -42.15 14.72 -8.54
C ALA A 658 -40.88 15.58 -8.39
N ALA A 659 -40.24 15.94 -9.51
CA ALA A 659 -39.01 16.73 -9.52
C ALA A 659 -39.16 18.09 -8.81
N VAL A 660 -40.31 18.77 -9.00
CA VAL A 660 -40.56 20.11 -8.45
C VAL A 660 -41.08 20.13 -7.01
N GLN A 661 -41.42 18.98 -6.41
CA GLN A 661 -41.93 18.92 -5.03
C GLN A 661 -40.97 19.51 -3.99
N GLY A 662 -39.66 19.47 -4.26
CA GLY A 662 -38.62 20.06 -3.41
C GLY A 662 -38.43 21.57 -3.56
N GLY A 663 -39.30 22.27 -4.29
CA GLY A 663 -39.23 23.73 -4.49
C GLY A 663 -38.32 24.20 -5.63
N GLY A 664 -37.73 23.27 -6.38
CA GLY A 664 -36.93 23.59 -7.58
C GLY A 664 -37.77 24.15 -8.73
N LYS A 665 -37.15 25.00 -9.56
CA LYS A 665 -37.82 25.62 -10.72
C LYS A 665 -37.37 24.96 -12.02
N ILE A 666 -38.33 24.63 -12.88
CA ILE A 666 -38.04 24.18 -14.25
C ILE A 666 -37.42 25.35 -15.02
N LYS A 667 -36.23 25.14 -15.57
CA LYS A 667 -35.46 26.12 -16.35
C LYS A 667 -35.51 25.86 -17.85
N GLY A 668 -35.68 24.60 -18.24
CA GLY A 668 -35.77 24.24 -19.66
C GLY A 668 -35.99 22.75 -19.86
N MET A 669 -36.21 22.39 -21.12
CA MET A 669 -36.30 21.00 -21.57
C MET A 669 -35.36 20.83 -22.76
N LEU A 670 -34.46 19.87 -22.65
CA LEU A 670 -33.68 19.38 -23.77
C LEU A 670 -34.54 18.34 -24.49
N TRP A 671 -34.71 18.53 -25.79
CA TRP A 671 -35.57 17.71 -26.62
C TRP A 671 -34.80 17.22 -27.85
N TYR A 672 -34.69 15.91 -28.04
CA TYR A 672 -34.10 15.30 -29.24
C TYR A 672 -35.04 14.23 -29.79
N GLN A 673 -35.63 14.50 -30.96
CA GLN A 673 -36.66 13.66 -31.55
C GLN A 673 -36.71 13.76 -33.06
N GLY A 674 -37.26 12.72 -33.70
CA GLY A 674 -37.64 12.72 -35.11
C GLY A 674 -36.99 11.60 -35.91
N GLU A 675 -35.96 10.92 -35.38
CA GLU A 675 -35.28 9.88 -36.17
C GLU A 675 -36.14 8.63 -36.37
N SER A 676 -37.07 8.33 -35.46
CA SER A 676 -38.08 7.27 -35.68
C SER A 676 -39.24 7.69 -36.59
N ASP A 677 -39.39 8.97 -36.90
CA ASP A 677 -40.46 9.50 -37.74
C ASP A 677 -40.08 9.58 -39.24
N THR A 678 -38.82 9.30 -39.60
CA THR A 678 -38.29 9.45 -40.98
C THR A 678 -38.73 8.36 -41.96
N GLY A 679 -39.20 7.20 -41.46
CA GLY A 679 -39.66 6.07 -42.29
C GLY A 679 -38.53 5.22 -42.90
N LEU A 680 -38.78 3.92 -43.06
CA LEU A 680 -37.85 2.84 -43.44
C LEU A 680 -37.21 2.92 -44.86
N GLN A 681 -37.24 4.07 -45.55
CA GLN A 681 -36.87 4.12 -46.97
C GLN A 681 -35.68 4.99 -47.38
N LEU A 682 -34.96 5.68 -46.49
CA LEU A 682 -33.91 6.59 -46.98
C LEU A 682 -32.53 6.64 -46.32
N GLU A 683 -32.16 5.87 -45.29
CA GLU A 683 -30.72 5.62 -45.03
C GLU A 683 -30.46 4.22 -44.46
N PRO A 684 -29.67 3.36 -45.14
CA PRO A 684 -29.21 2.07 -44.62
C PRO A 684 -28.28 2.17 -43.40
N ASP A 685 -27.79 3.36 -43.08
CA ASP A 685 -26.73 3.60 -42.09
C ASP A 685 -27.25 4.43 -40.91
N TYR A 686 -28.29 3.94 -40.21
CA TYR A 686 -28.65 4.52 -38.91
C TYR A 686 -27.51 4.28 -37.92
N VAL A 687 -26.72 5.32 -37.66
CA VAL A 687 -25.63 5.30 -36.69
C VAL A 687 -26.02 6.18 -35.50
N HIS A 688 -26.05 5.59 -34.31
CA HIS A 688 -26.18 6.34 -33.06
C HIS A 688 -25.08 7.40 -32.95
N LEU A 689 -25.36 8.52 -32.27
CA LEU A 689 -24.31 9.50 -32.01
C LEU A 689 -23.16 8.85 -31.24
N THR A 690 -21.94 9.15 -31.68
CA THR A 690 -20.75 8.77 -30.93
C THR A 690 -20.70 9.50 -29.60
N THR A 691 -19.93 8.99 -28.65
CA THR A 691 -19.72 9.66 -27.34
C THR A 691 -19.28 11.12 -27.51
N GLN A 692 -18.39 11.41 -28.45
CA GLN A 692 -17.95 12.78 -28.71
C GLN A 692 -19.06 13.67 -29.28
N ALA A 693 -19.91 13.12 -30.17
CA ALA A 693 -21.02 13.87 -30.74
C ALA A 693 -22.09 14.19 -29.68
N GLU A 694 -22.37 13.26 -28.75
CA GLU A 694 -23.27 13.49 -27.61
C GLU A 694 -22.73 14.59 -26.67
N VAL A 695 -21.42 14.56 -26.39
CA VAL A 695 -20.76 15.61 -25.60
C VAL A 695 -20.89 16.97 -26.28
N GLN A 696 -20.60 17.03 -27.58
CA GLN A 696 -20.66 18.27 -28.35
C GLN A 696 -22.08 18.83 -28.42
N LEU A 697 -23.07 17.96 -28.62
CA LEU A 697 -24.48 18.33 -28.59
C LEU A 697 -24.87 18.97 -27.26
N GLY A 698 -24.47 18.39 -26.12
CA GLY A 698 -24.75 18.98 -24.82
C GLY A 698 -24.12 20.36 -24.61
N LYS A 699 -22.89 20.58 -25.10
CA LYS A 699 -22.24 21.91 -25.11
C LYS A 699 -23.03 22.93 -25.94
N MET A 700 -23.46 22.53 -27.14
CA MET A 700 -24.27 23.39 -28.03
C MET A 700 -25.64 23.74 -27.41
N LEU A 701 -26.28 22.79 -26.75
CA LEU A 701 -27.53 23.03 -26.01
C LEU A 701 -27.31 23.99 -24.84
N ALA A 702 -26.17 23.91 -24.15
CA ALA A 702 -25.81 24.82 -23.08
C ALA A 702 -25.55 26.24 -23.59
N ASP A 703 -24.84 26.37 -24.72
CA ASP A 703 -24.67 27.64 -25.41
C ASP A 703 -26.03 28.26 -25.76
N SER A 704 -26.91 27.50 -26.39
CA SER A 704 -28.25 27.96 -26.76
C SER A 704 -29.06 28.44 -25.56
N PHE A 705 -29.08 27.67 -24.47
CA PHE A 705 -29.79 28.04 -23.25
C PHE A 705 -29.27 29.35 -22.65
N LEU A 706 -27.96 29.54 -22.58
CA LEU A 706 -27.35 30.73 -21.97
C LEU A 706 -27.53 32.01 -22.80
N HIS A 707 -27.77 31.89 -24.10
CA HIS A 707 -28.04 33.03 -25.00
C HIS A 707 -29.54 33.34 -25.15
N THR A 708 -30.41 32.51 -24.57
CA THR A 708 -31.86 32.76 -24.60
C THR A 708 -32.20 33.78 -23.52
N GLU A 709 -32.72 34.96 -23.89
CA GLU A 709 -33.21 35.91 -22.89
C GLU A 709 -34.35 35.28 -22.07
N PRO A 710 -34.40 35.50 -20.74
CA PRO A 710 -35.51 35.01 -19.94
C PRO A 710 -36.81 35.65 -20.42
N VAL A 711 -37.69 34.83 -21.00
CA VAL A 711 -39.04 35.21 -21.44
C VAL A 711 -39.94 35.54 -20.26
#